data_AF-M0MZ49-F1
#
_entry.id   AF-M0MZ49-F1
#
_cell.length_a   1.000
_cell.length_b   1.000
_cell.length_c   1.000
_cell.angle_alpha   90.00
_cell.angle_beta   90.00
_cell.angle_gamma   90.00
#
_symmetry.space_group_name_H-M   'P 1'
#
loop_
_entity.id
_entity.type
_entity.pdbx_description
1 polymer ?
#
loop_
_entity_poly.entity_id
_entity_poly.type
_entity_poly.pdbx_seq_one_letter_code
_entity_poly.pdbx_strand_id
1 'polypeptide(L)'
;MSRRGRSTPSQHRDDPTDDNETPMRTNAATARHATTRRRFLRTSAAAGALVGSGGIAAAQSQPTEIRLGGEIGGWKGRKPESIADESNPTLQLDAGVDYRITWKNIDGQGHNIALLDGKGEVLKRTEVMNEQGATQTIEFTAREEMAEYICEPHRSSMHGSIAFGEETVTQTTTESGDDGSSYFGDGPTVRTETVTEGTLTAPLDFGVPPGESGRYFIVDRIGQVYVHESGSLNDEPFIDVSDKLTEITGEMGLLGMAFHPDYGENRKFYLRYSAPSREGTPDEFSHTEVLSEFEASEDGSTGNVDSERTIMEVPSPYDTHNAGAIVFGPDDGYLYVAMGDGGGAHDTDLGHVSDWYDRNEGGNGQDVTENLLGSILRIDVDSQEGDKAYGIPDDNPLVGKDGLNEQFAWGFRNPWRMGFSDGTLFTSDVGQNGFEEIDIVEKDKNYGWNVREGTHCFKPGPEGSRNPPENCPSKLPSDVRGGERLIDPVIEYPHSADGQGVGSAAMGGYLYQRDDIPELQGDYVFGDFRKSKETETPTGSLLAATPAEDDGLWDVAELSVENTDSGFVGGYILAMGRDNDDRLYVLTTANTGSEATGAVHRIVPPQSQGATATGNATAPNGSAATPNATAATNTTAAGTTGVGGRTDATPSSTDGSPRTATEGTQADGESGVSAGTSSDSGPGFGVLAALSGLTIGAARLLSGREE
;
A
#
# COMPACT_ATOMS: atom_id res chain seq x y z
N MET A 1 12.36 -13.99 65.96
CA MET A 1 12.44 -12.88 66.94
C MET A 1 12.43 -11.60 66.10
N SER A 2 11.47 -10.66 66.12
CA SER A 2 10.51 -10.14 67.13
C SER A 2 11.03 -8.97 68.00
N ARG A 3 10.89 -7.74 67.46
CA ARG A 3 10.62 -6.41 68.09
C ARG A 3 10.58 -5.40 66.92
N ARG A 4 9.52 -4.66 66.59
CA ARG A 4 8.56 -3.78 67.30
C ARG A 4 9.13 -2.43 67.79
N GLY A 5 8.67 -1.36 67.14
CA GLY A 5 8.52 0.02 67.66
C GLY A 5 7.31 0.66 66.95
N ARG A 6 6.45 1.43 67.64
CA ARG A 6 5.15 1.91 67.10
C ARG A 6 4.51 3.04 67.92
N SER A 7 4.36 4.23 67.33
CA SER A 7 3.43 5.34 67.71
C SER A 7 3.66 6.54 66.77
N THR A 8 2.75 7.24 66.08
CA THR A 8 1.28 7.49 66.14
C THR A 8 0.78 8.32 67.32
N PRO A 9 -0.27 9.16 67.16
CA PRO A 9 -0.43 10.26 66.19
C PRO A 9 -0.98 11.54 66.88
N SER A 10 -1.48 12.54 66.13
CA SER A 10 -2.35 13.61 66.67
C SER A 10 -3.50 13.96 65.71
N GLN A 11 -4.62 14.42 66.27
CA GLN A 11 -5.84 14.88 65.58
C GLN A 11 -6.40 16.11 66.34
N HIS A 12 -7.57 16.60 65.90
CA HIS A 12 -8.52 17.50 66.59
C HIS A 12 -8.27 19.03 66.44
N ARG A 13 -9.31 19.86 66.24
CA ARG A 13 -10.70 19.63 65.74
C ARG A 13 -11.43 20.97 65.51
N ASP A 14 -12.68 20.84 65.04
CA ASP A 14 -13.86 21.70 65.26
C ASP A 14 -14.34 22.64 64.12
N ASP A 15 -15.67 22.78 64.13
CA ASP A 15 -16.66 23.29 63.15
C ASP A 15 -17.52 24.35 63.92
N PRO A 16 -18.77 24.81 63.57
CA PRO A 16 -19.64 24.58 62.41
C PRO A 16 -20.40 25.84 61.87
N THR A 17 -21.48 25.63 61.10
CA THR A 17 -22.61 26.53 60.72
C THR A 17 -22.36 27.59 59.63
N ASP A 18 -23.29 27.94 58.70
CA ASP A 18 -24.56 27.38 58.15
C ASP A 18 -24.69 27.97 56.69
N ASP A 19 -25.70 27.85 55.82
CA ASP A 19 -27.16 27.55 55.88
C ASP A 19 -27.71 27.11 54.48
N ASN A 20 -28.90 26.48 54.49
CA ASN A 20 -30.01 26.56 53.50
C ASN A 20 -30.15 25.63 52.26
N GLU A 21 -31.43 25.35 51.93
CA GLU A 21 -31.91 24.30 51.00
C GLU A 21 -32.88 24.79 49.89
N THR A 22 -33.13 23.88 48.94
CA THR A 22 -34.20 23.74 47.91
C THR A 22 -35.69 23.79 48.44
N PRO A 23 -36.81 23.47 47.69
CA PRO A 23 -37.05 23.11 46.26
C PRO A 23 -38.37 23.65 45.57
N MET A 24 -38.64 23.15 44.33
CA MET A 24 -39.95 22.74 43.72
C MET A 24 -40.70 23.58 42.63
N ARG A 25 -40.82 22.96 41.42
CA ARG A 25 -42.01 22.60 40.56
C ARG A 25 -43.26 23.55 40.50
N THR A 26 -43.99 23.73 39.38
CA THR A 26 -44.71 22.72 38.53
C THR A 26 -45.31 23.28 37.20
N ASN A 27 -45.56 22.40 36.20
CA ASN A 27 -46.69 22.36 35.21
C ASN A 27 -46.91 23.51 34.17
N ALA A 28 -47.55 23.32 32.98
CA ALA A 28 -47.88 22.15 32.12
C ALA A 28 -48.54 22.60 30.76
N ALA A 29 -48.90 21.62 29.88
CA ALA A 29 -49.98 21.65 28.84
C ALA A 29 -49.70 21.90 27.33
N THR A 30 -49.39 20.81 26.60
CA THR A 30 -49.97 20.30 25.31
C THR A 30 -50.84 21.17 24.36
N ALA A 31 -50.57 21.06 23.04
CA ALA A 31 -51.56 20.98 21.93
C ALA A 31 -50.95 20.34 20.65
N ARG A 32 -51.73 20.03 19.58
CA ARG A 32 -51.29 19.31 18.35
C ARG A 32 -51.74 19.94 17.02
N HIS A 33 -51.02 19.58 15.94
CA HIS A 33 -51.41 19.52 14.50
C HIS A 33 -51.96 20.75 13.75
N ALA A 34 -51.37 21.04 12.58
CA ALA A 34 -52.07 21.04 11.27
C ALA A 34 -51.07 21.03 10.08
N THR A 35 -51.50 20.59 8.89
CA THR A 35 -50.66 20.49 7.67
C THR A 35 -51.41 21.00 6.44
N THR A 36 -50.82 21.84 5.57
CA THR A 36 -51.38 22.06 4.21
C THR A 36 -50.39 22.53 3.11
N ARG A 37 -49.98 21.57 2.26
CA ARG A 37 -49.97 21.58 0.77
C ARG A 37 -49.55 22.85 -0.04
N ARG A 38 -48.41 22.68 -0.73
CA ARG A 38 -48.16 22.90 -2.19
C ARG A 38 -48.88 24.03 -2.96
N ARG A 39 -48.09 24.81 -3.73
CA ARG A 39 -48.37 24.98 -5.17
C ARG A 39 -47.11 25.19 -6.01
N PHE A 40 -47.01 24.45 -7.13
CA PHE A 40 -46.05 24.66 -8.22
C PHE A 40 -46.62 25.66 -9.24
N LEU A 41 -45.75 26.34 -9.98
CA LEU A 41 -46.05 26.83 -11.33
C LEU A 41 -44.75 26.92 -12.15
N ARG A 42 -44.79 26.40 -13.38
CA ARG A 42 -43.75 26.57 -14.42
C ARG A 42 -44.21 27.66 -15.39
N THR A 43 -43.26 28.43 -15.93
CA THR A 43 -43.37 29.04 -17.27
C THR A 43 -41.97 29.15 -17.87
N SER A 44 -41.87 29.12 -19.20
CA SER A 44 -40.60 28.95 -19.93
C SER A 44 -40.46 29.94 -21.09
N ALA A 45 -39.21 30.08 -21.55
CA ALA A 45 -38.78 30.33 -22.94
C ALA A 45 -38.65 31.77 -23.50
N ALA A 46 -37.72 31.84 -24.47
CA ALA A 46 -37.64 32.74 -25.63
C ALA A 46 -37.07 34.16 -25.46
N ALA A 47 -35.73 34.23 -25.52
CA ALA A 47 -34.91 35.02 -26.46
C ALA A 47 -35.48 36.30 -27.13
N GLY A 48 -34.68 37.37 -27.10
CA GLY A 48 -34.82 38.54 -27.97
C GLY A 48 -33.62 39.49 -27.85
N ALA A 49 -32.73 39.52 -28.85
CA ALA A 49 -31.58 40.41 -28.89
C ALA A 49 -31.93 41.75 -29.55
N LEU A 50 -31.42 42.87 -29.01
CA LEU A 50 -31.37 44.17 -29.70
C LEU A 50 -30.29 45.07 -29.08
N VAL A 51 -29.64 45.88 -29.91
CA VAL A 51 -28.51 46.76 -29.55
C VAL A 51 -29.02 48.14 -29.11
N GLY A 52 -28.44 48.72 -28.06
CA GLY A 52 -28.72 50.10 -27.63
C GLY A 52 -27.63 50.66 -26.72
N SER A 53 -26.90 51.67 -27.20
CA SER A 53 -25.72 52.23 -26.51
C SER A 53 -26.05 53.40 -25.58
N GLY A 54 -25.37 53.45 -24.43
CA GLY A 54 -25.06 54.70 -23.72
C GLY A 54 -26.06 55.16 -22.64
N GLY A 55 -25.72 54.91 -21.38
CA GLY A 55 -26.41 55.48 -20.23
C GLY A 55 -25.83 55.00 -18.90
N ILE A 56 -24.85 55.72 -18.34
CA ILE A 56 -24.27 55.38 -17.03
C ILE A 56 -25.27 55.80 -15.93
N ALA A 57 -26.14 54.87 -15.56
CA ALA A 57 -26.69 54.80 -14.21
C ALA A 57 -25.86 53.81 -13.42
N ALA A 58 -25.56 54.12 -12.16
CA ALA A 58 -24.95 53.15 -11.24
C ALA A 58 -26.00 52.09 -10.90
N ALA A 59 -26.01 51.00 -11.67
CA ALA A 59 -26.80 49.83 -11.34
C ALA A 59 -26.27 49.24 -10.04
N GLN A 60 -27.12 49.15 -9.02
CA GLN A 60 -26.81 48.34 -7.84
C GLN A 60 -26.86 46.87 -8.28
N SER A 61 -25.70 46.32 -8.64
CA SER A 61 -25.51 44.89 -8.89
C SER A 61 -26.07 44.11 -7.72
N GLN A 62 -27.07 43.25 -7.99
CA GLN A 62 -27.46 42.26 -7.01
C GLN A 62 -26.31 41.27 -6.85
N PRO A 63 -25.96 40.86 -5.62
CA PRO A 63 -24.79 40.03 -5.39
C PRO A 63 -24.92 38.68 -6.11
N THR A 64 -23.82 38.24 -6.72
CA THR A 64 -23.75 37.02 -7.53
C THR A 64 -24.06 35.81 -6.67
N GLU A 65 -25.05 35.00 -7.08
CA GLU A 65 -25.62 33.95 -6.25
C GLU A 65 -24.91 32.61 -6.45
N ILE A 66 -24.18 32.19 -5.42
CA ILE A 66 -23.61 30.85 -5.25
C ILE A 66 -24.55 30.03 -4.35
N ARG A 67 -24.71 28.73 -4.62
CA ARG A 67 -25.45 27.80 -3.77
C ARG A 67 -24.70 26.51 -3.55
N LEU A 68 -24.71 26.06 -2.29
CA LEU A 68 -24.07 24.83 -1.83
C LEU A 68 -25.07 23.98 -1.03
N GLY A 69 -24.80 22.69 -0.92
CA GLY A 69 -25.32 21.80 0.11
C GLY A 69 -24.20 21.45 1.08
N GLY A 70 -24.46 21.48 2.39
CA GLY A 70 -23.53 21.02 3.41
C GLY A 70 -24.00 19.69 4.01
N GLU A 71 -23.14 18.69 3.90
CA GLU A 71 -23.22 17.39 4.58
C GLU A 71 -21.81 16.96 4.99
N ILE A 72 -21.65 16.10 6.01
CA ILE A 72 -20.32 15.71 6.54
C ILE A 72 -19.35 15.21 5.44
N GLY A 73 -19.86 14.65 4.33
CA GLY A 73 -19.04 14.23 3.18
C GLY A 73 -18.53 15.34 2.26
N GLY A 74 -18.90 16.61 2.47
CA GLY A 74 -18.39 17.76 1.70
C GLY A 74 -19.42 18.85 1.38
N TRP A 75 -18.93 19.94 0.78
CA TRP A 75 -19.77 20.98 0.19
C TRP A 75 -20.21 20.59 -1.22
N LYS A 76 -21.41 20.07 -1.36
CA LYS A 76 -21.97 19.70 -2.67
C LYS A 76 -22.41 20.96 -3.42
N GLY A 77 -21.73 21.33 -4.50
CA GLY A 77 -22.05 22.50 -5.31
C GLY A 77 -23.42 22.41 -6.00
N ARG A 78 -24.13 23.54 -6.14
CA ARG A 78 -25.53 23.58 -6.66
C ARG A 78 -25.86 24.74 -7.61
N LYS A 79 -25.11 25.85 -7.53
CA LYS A 79 -25.22 27.01 -8.44
C LYS A 79 -23.95 27.87 -8.28
N PRO A 80 -23.31 28.43 -9.33
CA PRO A 80 -23.63 28.32 -10.77
C PRO A 80 -23.62 26.87 -11.30
N GLU A 81 -24.09 26.69 -12.54
CA GLU A 81 -24.13 25.38 -13.20
C GLU A 81 -22.72 24.79 -13.42
N SER A 82 -21.71 25.66 -13.52
CA SER A 82 -20.28 25.35 -13.56
C SER A 82 -19.66 24.88 -12.24
N ILE A 83 -20.47 24.66 -11.20
CA ILE A 83 -20.07 23.96 -9.96
C ILE A 83 -21.14 22.93 -9.54
N ALA A 84 -22.01 22.48 -10.45
CA ALA A 84 -23.17 21.69 -10.09
C ALA A 84 -22.81 20.22 -9.81
N ASP A 85 -23.16 19.74 -8.62
CA ASP A 85 -22.90 18.39 -8.11
C ASP A 85 -21.41 17.99 -7.96
N GLU A 86 -20.47 18.93 -8.15
CA GLU A 86 -19.10 18.85 -7.63
C GLU A 86 -19.08 18.78 -6.10
N SER A 87 -18.06 18.14 -5.53
CA SER A 87 -17.77 18.20 -4.09
C SER A 87 -16.66 19.22 -3.85
N ASN A 88 -16.80 20.05 -2.82
CA ASN A 88 -15.82 21.06 -2.42
C ASN A 88 -15.37 22.01 -3.58
N PRO A 89 -16.28 22.48 -4.45
CA PRO A 89 -15.92 23.18 -5.69
C PRO A 89 -15.17 24.49 -5.46
N THR A 90 -14.16 24.76 -6.29
CA THR A 90 -13.46 26.04 -6.35
C THR A 90 -14.44 27.17 -6.67
N LEU A 91 -14.56 28.15 -5.78
CA LEU A 91 -15.38 29.33 -6.04
C LEU A 91 -14.57 30.36 -6.82
N GLN A 92 -14.78 30.40 -8.13
CA GLN A 92 -14.24 31.44 -9.00
C GLN A 92 -15.00 32.76 -8.78
N LEU A 93 -14.30 33.79 -8.32
CA LEU A 93 -14.84 35.09 -7.93
C LEU A 93 -14.16 36.25 -8.70
N ASP A 94 -14.89 37.35 -8.87
CA ASP A 94 -14.36 38.61 -9.38
C ASP A 94 -13.98 39.54 -8.22
N ALA A 95 -12.74 40.05 -8.22
CA ALA A 95 -12.25 40.94 -7.15
C ALA A 95 -13.07 42.25 -7.11
N GLY A 96 -13.61 42.59 -5.93
CA GLY A 96 -14.46 43.77 -5.74
C GLY A 96 -15.94 43.58 -6.13
N VAL A 97 -16.36 42.40 -6.58
CA VAL A 97 -17.78 42.07 -6.81
C VAL A 97 -18.41 41.53 -5.52
N ASP A 98 -19.67 41.89 -5.26
CA ASP A 98 -20.44 41.33 -4.16
C ASP A 98 -21.01 39.96 -4.52
N TYR A 99 -20.79 38.96 -3.66
CA TYR A 99 -21.31 37.60 -3.77
C TYR A 99 -22.24 37.26 -2.61
N ARG A 100 -23.13 36.29 -2.87
CA ARG A 100 -24.07 35.71 -1.92
C ARG A 100 -24.00 34.20 -2.00
N ILE A 101 -23.30 33.55 -1.07
CA ILE A 101 -23.39 32.09 -0.90
C ILE A 101 -24.62 31.79 -0.06
N THR A 102 -25.53 30.96 -0.57
CA THR A 102 -26.65 30.39 0.19
C THR A 102 -26.49 28.88 0.27
N TRP A 103 -26.18 28.38 1.46
CA TRP A 103 -25.94 26.98 1.69
C TRP A 103 -27.13 26.32 2.41
N LYS A 104 -27.38 25.05 2.10
CA LYS A 104 -28.45 24.25 2.70
C LYS A 104 -27.84 23.10 3.51
N ASN A 105 -28.25 22.93 4.76
CA ASN A 105 -27.93 21.73 5.53
C ASN A 105 -28.68 20.51 4.95
N ILE A 106 -27.97 19.45 4.57
CA ILE A 106 -28.55 18.25 3.93
C ILE A 106 -28.75 17.09 4.91
N ASP A 107 -27.84 16.89 5.87
CA ASP A 107 -27.82 15.73 6.78
C ASP A 107 -28.49 15.98 8.15
N GLY A 108 -28.54 17.24 8.60
CA GLY A 108 -29.04 17.68 9.90
C GLY A 108 -27.96 17.99 10.93
N GLN A 109 -26.69 17.75 10.60
CA GLN A 109 -25.55 17.87 11.51
C GLN A 109 -25.11 19.33 11.69
N GLY A 110 -24.22 19.58 12.65
CA GLY A 110 -23.79 20.94 13.00
C GLY A 110 -22.85 21.55 11.96
N HIS A 111 -23.38 22.36 11.06
CA HIS A 111 -22.61 23.00 9.98
C HIS A 111 -22.62 24.53 10.07
N ASN A 112 -21.51 25.19 9.72
CA ASN A 112 -21.48 26.60 9.32
C ASN A 112 -20.65 26.74 8.03
N ILE A 113 -20.62 27.94 7.43
CA ILE A 113 -19.60 28.27 6.43
C ILE A 113 -18.75 29.45 6.93
N ALA A 114 -17.43 29.31 6.81
CA ALA A 114 -16.44 30.31 7.15
C ALA A 114 -15.54 30.56 5.94
N LEU A 115 -15.33 31.83 5.57
CA LEU A 115 -14.41 32.27 4.51
C LEU A 115 -13.09 32.67 5.17
N LEU A 116 -11.97 32.15 4.68
CA LEU A 116 -10.63 32.31 5.25
C LEU A 116 -9.70 33.04 4.28
N ASP A 117 -8.67 33.69 4.83
CA ASP A 117 -7.56 34.23 4.05
C ASP A 117 -6.51 33.16 3.71
N GLY A 118 -5.53 33.50 2.88
CA GLY A 118 -4.38 32.64 2.54
C GLY A 118 -3.41 32.32 3.70
N LYS A 119 -3.81 32.53 4.96
CA LYS A 119 -3.12 32.12 6.20
C LYS A 119 -4.05 31.40 7.17
N GLY A 120 -5.29 31.13 6.76
CA GLY A 120 -6.32 30.49 7.58
C GLY A 120 -7.04 31.44 8.55
N GLU A 121 -6.84 32.75 8.50
CA GLU A 121 -7.59 33.70 9.33
C GLU A 121 -9.03 33.83 8.84
N VAL A 122 -10.01 33.63 9.73
CA VAL A 122 -11.44 33.63 9.35
C VAL A 122 -11.95 35.06 9.12
N LEU A 123 -11.93 35.48 7.85
CA LEU A 123 -12.42 36.78 7.38
C LEU A 123 -13.92 37.00 7.64
N LYS A 124 -14.75 35.95 7.48
CA LYS A 124 -16.19 36.02 7.74
C LYS A 124 -16.79 34.63 7.94
N ARG A 125 -17.86 34.49 8.75
CA ARG A 125 -18.54 33.20 8.97
C ARG A 125 -20.04 33.33 9.18
N THR A 126 -20.77 32.22 9.04
CA THR A 126 -22.15 32.06 9.54
C THR A 126 -22.17 31.39 10.92
N GLU A 127 -23.33 31.37 11.57
CA GLU A 127 -23.56 30.58 12.78
C GLU A 127 -23.70 29.09 12.44
N VAL A 128 -23.50 28.22 13.44
CA VAL A 128 -23.66 26.77 13.31
C VAL A 128 -25.14 26.39 13.34
N MET A 129 -25.61 25.64 12.35
CA MET A 129 -27.01 25.26 12.15
C MET A 129 -27.17 23.74 12.14
N ASN A 130 -27.98 23.24 13.08
CA ASN A 130 -28.25 21.82 13.33
C ASN A 130 -29.70 21.43 12.92
N GLU A 131 -30.19 21.93 11.78
CA GLU A 131 -31.55 21.66 11.30
C GLU A 131 -31.53 21.14 9.86
N GLN A 132 -31.93 19.88 9.67
CA GLN A 132 -31.92 19.25 8.36
C GLN A 132 -32.87 19.97 7.41
N GLY A 133 -32.35 20.39 6.26
CA GLY A 133 -33.12 21.05 5.23
C GLY A 133 -33.18 22.58 5.34
N ALA A 134 -32.73 23.16 6.45
CA ALA A 134 -32.65 24.61 6.63
C ALA A 134 -31.50 25.24 5.82
N THR A 135 -31.54 26.57 5.66
CA THR A 135 -30.59 27.33 4.83
C THR A 135 -30.07 28.56 5.55
N GLN A 136 -28.77 28.83 5.45
CA GLN A 136 -28.19 30.14 5.81
C GLN A 136 -27.52 30.78 4.59
N THR A 137 -27.31 32.09 4.70
CA THR A 137 -26.75 32.92 3.62
C THR A 137 -25.67 33.83 4.18
N ILE A 138 -24.54 33.91 3.46
CA ILE A 138 -23.46 34.85 3.71
C ILE A 138 -23.26 35.73 2.47
N GLU A 139 -23.29 37.05 2.68
CA GLU A 139 -23.01 38.07 1.66
C GLU A 139 -21.64 38.70 1.94
N PHE A 140 -20.83 38.89 0.91
CA PHE A 140 -19.49 39.47 1.03
C PHE A 140 -19.03 40.09 -0.29
N THR A 141 -18.26 41.18 -0.22
CA THR A 141 -17.47 41.64 -1.36
C THR A 141 -16.24 40.75 -1.46
N ALA A 142 -16.03 40.11 -2.61
CA ALA A 142 -14.88 39.24 -2.83
C ALA A 142 -13.58 40.07 -2.92
N ARG A 143 -12.49 39.51 -2.40
CA ARG A 143 -11.18 40.16 -2.31
C ARG A 143 -10.08 39.11 -2.51
N GLU A 144 -9.00 39.51 -3.17
CA GLU A 144 -7.82 38.66 -3.46
C GLU A 144 -7.14 38.07 -2.21
N GLU A 145 -7.44 38.57 -1.01
CA GLU A 145 -7.00 37.98 0.27
C GLU A 145 -7.75 36.67 0.63
N MET A 146 -8.93 36.41 0.06
CA MET A 146 -9.77 35.24 0.33
C MET A 146 -9.26 34.02 -0.44
N ALA A 147 -8.88 32.95 0.26
CA ALA A 147 -8.31 31.74 -0.35
C ALA A 147 -9.20 30.50 -0.19
N GLU A 148 -10.03 30.42 0.85
CA GLU A 148 -10.77 29.20 1.18
C GLU A 148 -12.16 29.48 1.76
N TYR A 149 -13.03 28.47 1.70
CA TYR A 149 -14.25 28.38 2.50
C TYR A 149 -14.38 26.99 3.16
N ILE A 150 -14.74 26.96 4.44
CA ILE A 150 -14.75 25.73 5.26
C ILE A 150 -16.01 25.61 6.12
N CYS A 151 -16.32 24.39 6.57
CA CYS A 151 -17.17 24.12 7.73
C CYS A 151 -16.28 23.96 8.96
N GLU A 152 -16.42 24.82 9.97
CA GLU A 152 -15.49 24.79 11.11
C GLU A 152 -15.59 23.54 12.00
N PRO A 153 -16.78 22.90 12.16
CA PRO A 153 -16.89 21.59 12.81
C PRO A 153 -16.36 20.39 11.99
N HIS A 154 -16.21 20.52 10.67
CA HIS A 154 -15.94 19.41 9.74
C HIS A 154 -14.83 19.78 8.73
N ARG A 155 -13.74 20.40 9.21
CA ARG A 155 -12.69 20.99 8.35
C ARG A 155 -12.03 19.99 7.40
N SER A 156 -11.83 18.75 7.84
CA SER A 156 -11.16 17.70 7.06
C SER A 156 -11.91 17.28 5.79
N SER A 157 -13.23 17.42 5.75
CA SER A 157 -14.06 16.95 4.63
C SER A 157 -14.84 18.07 3.93
N MET A 158 -15.12 19.18 4.61
CA MET A 158 -15.93 20.28 4.11
C MET A 158 -15.11 21.57 3.98
N HIS A 159 -14.09 21.55 3.14
CA HIS A 159 -13.26 22.70 2.76
C HIS A 159 -13.23 22.83 1.24
N GLY A 160 -13.16 24.04 0.69
CA GLY A 160 -12.99 24.27 -0.74
C GLY A 160 -12.29 25.61 -0.99
N SER A 161 -11.68 25.77 -2.16
CA SER A 161 -10.85 26.93 -2.48
C SER A 161 -11.65 28.10 -3.08
N ILE A 162 -11.02 29.28 -3.08
CA ILE A 162 -11.50 30.51 -3.69
C ILE A 162 -10.41 31.01 -4.65
N ALA A 163 -10.79 31.35 -5.88
CA ALA A 163 -9.86 31.79 -6.93
C ALA A 163 -10.41 33.02 -7.66
N PHE A 164 -9.54 33.74 -8.38
CA PHE A 164 -9.85 35.06 -8.94
C PHE A 164 -9.44 35.22 -10.41
N GLY A 165 -10.43 35.45 -11.29
CA GLY A 165 -10.26 35.81 -12.70
C GLY A 165 -10.61 34.69 -13.71
N GLU A 166 -10.90 35.09 -14.96
CA GLU A 166 -11.06 34.17 -16.11
C GLU A 166 -9.75 34.08 -16.91
N GLU A 167 -9.13 32.89 -16.96
CA GLU A 167 -8.03 32.64 -17.91
C GLU A 167 -8.55 32.41 -19.33
N THR A 168 -8.32 33.39 -20.22
CA THR A 168 -8.60 33.26 -21.65
C THR A 168 -7.33 32.93 -22.42
N VAL A 169 -7.18 31.66 -22.82
CA VAL A 169 -6.04 31.16 -23.60
C VAL A 169 -5.80 31.98 -24.88
N THR A 170 -4.57 32.46 -25.09
CA THR A 170 -4.10 32.94 -26.40
C THR A 170 -2.59 32.74 -26.53
N GLN A 171 -2.17 31.84 -27.42
CA GLN A 171 -0.74 31.62 -27.72
C GLN A 171 -0.11 32.85 -28.41
N THR A 172 1.00 33.36 -27.87
CA THR A 172 2.21 33.75 -28.65
C THR A 172 3.41 33.84 -27.70
N THR A 173 4.41 33.00 -27.97
CA THR A 173 5.69 32.84 -27.27
C THR A 173 6.38 34.12 -26.76
N THR A 174 6.72 34.16 -25.46
CA THR A 174 8.09 34.41 -24.98
C THR A 174 8.27 33.68 -23.65
N GLU A 175 9.47 33.18 -23.33
CA GLU A 175 9.67 32.12 -22.34
C GLU A 175 9.65 32.59 -20.87
N SER A 176 8.75 31.99 -20.09
CA SER A 176 8.88 31.74 -18.65
C SER A 176 8.03 30.51 -18.34
N GLY A 177 8.66 29.42 -17.88
CA GLY A 177 8.06 28.09 -17.88
C GLY A 177 6.84 27.94 -16.98
N ASP A 178 5.69 27.71 -17.61
CA ASP A 178 4.65 26.78 -17.15
C ASP A 178 4.80 25.56 -18.05
N ASP A 179 5.26 24.44 -17.49
CA ASP A 179 5.16 23.12 -18.10
C ASP A 179 4.47 22.18 -17.11
N GLY A 180 3.75 21.19 -17.64
CA GLY A 180 3.06 20.18 -16.85
C GLY A 180 4.02 19.10 -16.37
N SER A 181 5.17 19.49 -15.81
CA SER A 181 6.11 18.56 -15.21
C SER A 181 5.44 17.80 -14.06
N SER A 182 5.82 16.53 -13.94
CA SER A 182 5.52 15.74 -12.75
C SER A 182 6.31 16.30 -11.55
N TYR A 183 5.96 15.87 -10.34
CA TYR A 183 6.82 16.11 -9.17
C TYR A 183 8.20 15.46 -9.36
N PHE A 184 8.24 14.33 -10.05
CA PHE A 184 9.45 13.69 -10.54
C PHE A 184 9.90 14.35 -11.86
N GLY A 185 11.20 14.33 -12.16
CA GLY A 185 11.67 14.77 -13.47
C GLY A 185 11.14 13.88 -14.61
N ASP A 186 11.06 14.43 -15.83
CA ASP A 186 10.76 13.63 -17.04
C ASP A 186 11.83 12.54 -17.21
N GLY A 187 11.45 11.28 -17.06
CA GLY A 187 12.33 10.13 -17.17
C GLY A 187 12.35 9.49 -18.57
N PRO A 188 13.18 8.44 -18.76
CA PRO A 188 13.24 7.69 -20.00
C PRO A 188 11.88 7.17 -20.50
N THR A 189 11.72 7.13 -21.82
CA THR A 189 10.53 6.55 -22.46
C THR A 189 10.70 5.04 -22.63
N VAL A 190 9.70 4.27 -22.22
CA VAL A 190 9.67 2.80 -22.29
C VAL A 190 8.43 2.29 -23.00
N ARG A 191 8.38 0.99 -23.27
CA ARG A 191 7.18 0.26 -23.68
C ARG A 191 6.82 -0.81 -22.65
N THR A 192 5.56 -1.22 -22.66
CA THR A 192 5.08 -2.42 -22.00
C THR A 192 4.51 -3.41 -23.01
N GLU A 193 4.84 -4.68 -22.85
CA GLU A 193 4.22 -5.79 -23.57
C GLU A 193 3.43 -6.63 -22.57
N THR A 194 2.09 -6.70 -22.70
CA THR A 194 1.29 -7.64 -21.89
C THR A 194 1.69 -9.07 -22.22
N VAL A 195 1.99 -9.85 -21.18
CA VAL A 195 2.45 -11.24 -21.30
C VAL A 195 1.38 -12.22 -20.82
N THR A 196 0.57 -11.82 -19.84
CA THR A 196 -0.69 -12.49 -19.50
C THR A 196 -1.71 -11.50 -18.93
N GLU A 197 -3.00 -11.79 -19.11
CA GLU A 197 -4.14 -11.00 -18.61
C GLU A 197 -5.37 -11.92 -18.52
N GLY A 198 -6.35 -11.57 -17.67
CA GLY A 198 -7.72 -12.13 -17.70
C GLY A 198 -7.95 -13.50 -17.05
N THR A 199 -6.89 -14.21 -16.65
CA THR A 199 -6.98 -15.34 -15.70
C THR A 199 -6.79 -14.86 -14.25
N LEU A 200 -5.85 -13.92 -14.06
CA LEU A 200 -5.40 -13.47 -12.74
C LEU A 200 -6.38 -12.47 -12.11
N THR A 201 -6.49 -12.48 -10.80
CA THR A 201 -7.26 -11.52 -9.99
C THR A 201 -6.39 -10.37 -9.50
N ALA A 202 -5.37 -10.69 -8.69
CA ALA A 202 -4.43 -9.71 -8.15
C ALA A 202 -3.04 -10.36 -8.02
N PRO A 203 -2.21 -10.33 -9.07
CA PRO A 203 -0.86 -10.88 -9.02
C PRO A 203 0.02 -10.03 -8.10
N LEU A 204 0.50 -10.62 -7.00
CA LEU A 204 1.28 -9.92 -5.95
C LEU A 204 2.78 -10.22 -5.99
N ASP A 205 3.22 -11.34 -6.56
CA ASP A 205 4.63 -11.72 -6.54
C ASP A 205 5.06 -12.54 -7.78
N PHE A 206 6.38 -12.57 -8.04
CA PHE A 206 6.99 -13.10 -9.26
C PHE A 206 8.15 -14.05 -8.95
N GLY A 207 7.84 -15.33 -8.72
CA GLY A 207 8.82 -16.36 -8.40
C GLY A 207 9.56 -16.87 -9.64
N VAL A 208 10.89 -16.97 -9.57
CA VAL A 208 11.72 -17.50 -10.67
C VAL A 208 12.65 -18.61 -10.15
N PRO A 209 12.62 -19.83 -10.71
CA PRO A 209 13.53 -20.89 -10.28
C PRO A 209 14.99 -20.56 -10.65
N PRO A 210 15.97 -20.77 -9.75
CA PRO A 210 17.38 -20.55 -10.06
C PRO A 210 17.85 -21.29 -11.33
N GLY A 211 18.35 -20.54 -12.30
CA GLY A 211 18.90 -21.08 -13.55
C GLY A 211 17.88 -21.45 -14.65
N GLU A 212 16.58 -21.29 -14.44
CA GLU A 212 15.56 -21.47 -15.49
C GLU A 212 15.31 -20.12 -16.23
N SER A 213 15.37 -20.10 -17.57
CA SER A 213 15.08 -18.90 -18.39
C SER A 213 13.80 -19.12 -19.21
N GLY A 214 12.99 -18.07 -19.36
CA GLY A 214 11.71 -18.11 -20.08
C GLY A 214 10.57 -18.84 -19.33
N ARG A 215 10.77 -19.12 -18.03
CA ARG A 215 9.84 -19.84 -17.15
C ARG A 215 9.82 -19.16 -15.78
N TYR A 216 8.63 -18.78 -15.31
CA TYR A 216 8.43 -18.05 -14.06
C TYR A 216 7.00 -18.27 -13.53
N PHE A 217 6.79 -17.87 -12.28
CA PHE A 217 5.63 -18.22 -11.47
C PHE A 217 4.98 -16.93 -10.96
N ILE A 218 3.70 -16.76 -11.23
CA ILE A 218 2.93 -15.57 -10.86
C ILE A 218 2.06 -15.96 -9.66
N VAL A 219 2.26 -15.27 -8.55
CA VAL A 219 1.56 -15.50 -7.29
C VAL A 219 0.32 -14.62 -7.26
N ASP A 220 -0.86 -15.21 -7.27
CA ASP A 220 -2.14 -14.51 -7.19
C ASP A 220 -2.68 -14.52 -5.75
N ARG A 221 -3.10 -13.35 -5.27
CA ARG A 221 -3.59 -13.11 -3.90
C ARG A 221 -4.60 -14.14 -3.41
N ILE A 222 -5.44 -14.64 -4.32
CA ILE A 222 -6.52 -15.60 -4.05
C ILE A 222 -6.05 -17.00 -3.62
N GLY A 223 -4.75 -17.24 -3.53
CA GLY A 223 -4.18 -18.53 -3.08
C GLY A 223 -3.67 -19.42 -4.21
N GLN A 224 -3.44 -18.88 -5.39
CA GLN A 224 -3.06 -19.65 -6.57
C GLN A 224 -1.72 -19.16 -7.13
N VAL A 225 -0.84 -20.10 -7.49
CA VAL A 225 0.39 -19.79 -8.23
C VAL A 225 0.24 -20.33 -9.64
N TYR A 226 0.43 -19.50 -10.66
CA TYR A 226 0.37 -19.92 -12.07
C TYR A 226 1.76 -19.95 -12.70
N VAL A 227 2.07 -20.98 -13.49
CA VAL A 227 3.29 -21.00 -14.32
C VAL A 227 3.02 -20.21 -15.60
N HIS A 228 3.93 -19.30 -15.96
CA HIS A 228 4.08 -18.84 -17.34
C HIS A 228 5.33 -19.48 -17.96
N GLU A 229 5.13 -20.26 -19.03
CA GLU A 229 6.20 -20.93 -19.76
C GLU A 229 5.84 -21.05 -21.26
N SER A 230 6.83 -21.30 -22.11
CA SER A 230 6.66 -21.42 -23.58
C SER A 230 6.00 -20.23 -24.31
N GLY A 231 5.75 -19.11 -23.63
CA GLY A 231 5.08 -17.92 -24.16
C GLY A 231 3.58 -17.82 -23.83
N SER A 232 3.09 -18.56 -22.83
CA SER A 232 1.72 -18.48 -22.33
C SER A 232 1.65 -18.76 -20.82
N LEU A 233 0.62 -18.27 -20.16
CA LEU A 233 0.20 -18.80 -18.85
C LEU A 233 -0.39 -20.21 -19.03
N ASN A 234 -0.14 -21.12 -18.08
CA ASN A 234 -0.80 -22.42 -18.06
C ASN A 234 -2.26 -22.28 -17.55
N ASP A 235 -3.17 -23.09 -18.12
CA ASP A 235 -4.61 -23.04 -17.80
C ASP A 235 -4.92 -23.45 -16.33
N GLU A 236 -4.13 -24.39 -15.79
CA GLU A 236 -4.24 -24.89 -14.42
C GLU A 236 -3.11 -24.27 -13.55
N PRO A 237 -3.37 -23.93 -12.27
CA PRO A 237 -2.33 -23.43 -11.38
C PRO A 237 -1.27 -24.51 -11.06
N PHE A 238 -0.05 -24.06 -10.82
CA PHE A 238 1.06 -24.88 -10.29
C PHE A 238 0.68 -25.50 -8.94
N ILE A 239 0.16 -24.68 -8.03
CA ILE A 239 -0.38 -25.07 -6.73
C ILE A 239 -1.52 -24.14 -6.36
N ASP A 240 -2.53 -24.69 -5.70
CA ASP A 240 -3.65 -23.97 -5.09
C ASP A 240 -3.60 -24.22 -3.57
N VAL A 241 -3.55 -23.13 -2.81
CA VAL A 241 -3.57 -23.10 -1.34
C VAL A 241 -4.74 -22.28 -0.80
N SER A 242 -5.74 -21.95 -1.63
CA SER A 242 -6.93 -21.16 -1.23
C SER A 242 -7.67 -21.77 -0.02
N ASP A 243 -7.81 -23.10 0.04
CA ASP A 243 -8.36 -23.85 1.18
C ASP A 243 -7.53 -23.73 2.48
N LYS A 244 -6.32 -23.14 2.45
CA LYS A 244 -5.48 -22.84 3.63
C LYS A 244 -5.58 -21.39 4.09
N LEU A 245 -6.21 -20.49 3.32
CA LEU A 245 -6.28 -19.06 3.61
C LEU A 245 -7.39 -18.73 4.63
N THR A 246 -7.25 -17.58 5.29
CA THR A 246 -8.35 -16.92 6.00
C THR A 246 -9.29 -16.19 5.00
N GLU A 247 -10.38 -15.59 5.47
CA GLU A 247 -11.22 -14.74 4.62
C GLU A 247 -10.42 -13.52 4.17
N ILE A 248 -10.31 -13.30 2.86
CA ILE A 248 -9.44 -12.27 2.26
C ILE A 248 -10.05 -10.87 2.44
N THR A 249 -9.50 -10.10 3.38
CA THR A 249 -9.73 -8.65 3.55
C THR A 249 -8.41 -7.90 3.64
N GLY A 250 -8.42 -6.58 3.48
CA GLY A 250 -7.23 -5.72 3.61
C GLY A 250 -6.08 -6.14 2.70
N GLU A 251 -4.92 -6.43 3.29
CA GLU A 251 -3.71 -6.93 2.64
C GLU A 251 -3.67 -8.46 2.50
N MET A 252 -4.41 -9.20 3.34
CA MET A 252 -4.30 -10.66 3.50
C MET A 252 -4.45 -11.46 2.20
N GLY A 253 -3.86 -12.65 2.16
CA GLY A 253 -3.97 -13.59 1.03
C GLY A 253 -2.77 -14.51 0.92
N LEU A 254 -2.44 -14.95 -0.29
CA LEU A 254 -1.12 -15.50 -0.62
C LEU A 254 -0.21 -14.36 -1.09
N LEU A 255 0.88 -14.09 -0.35
CA LEU A 255 1.59 -12.80 -0.39
C LEU A 255 3.02 -12.87 -0.93
N GLY A 256 3.69 -14.03 -0.86
CA GLY A 256 5.06 -14.15 -1.36
C GLY A 256 5.50 -15.56 -1.70
N MET A 257 6.46 -15.69 -2.62
CA MET A 257 7.03 -16.98 -3.04
C MET A 257 8.56 -16.90 -3.25
N ALA A 258 9.28 -17.89 -2.73
CA ALA A 258 10.71 -18.08 -3.00
C ALA A 258 11.01 -19.52 -3.43
N PHE A 259 11.86 -19.71 -4.45
CA PHE A 259 12.43 -21.01 -4.79
C PHE A 259 13.74 -21.22 -4.00
N HIS A 260 13.97 -22.44 -3.52
CA HIS A 260 15.24 -22.77 -2.86
C HIS A 260 16.41 -22.58 -3.83
N PRO A 261 17.61 -22.14 -3.39
CA PRO A 261 18.81 -22.06 -4.24
C PRO A 261 19.08 -23.38 -4.99
N ASP A 262 18.98 -24.51 -4.30
CA ASP A 262 19.11 -25.86 -4.85
C ASP A 262 17.80 -26.45 -5.44
N TYR A 263 16.80 -25.64 -5.84
CA TYR A 263 15.52 -26.13 -6.39
C TYR A 263 15.68 -27.10 -7.57
N GLY A 264 16.75 -26.96 -8.36
CA GLY A 264 17.09 -27.89 -9.45
C GLY A 264 17.41 -29.31 -9.00
N GLU A 265 17.79 -29.51 -7.73
CA GLU A 265 18.06 -30.83 -7.13
C GLU A 265 17.00 -31.25 -6.10
N ASN A 266 16.50 -30.32 -5.26
CA ASN A 266 15.63 -30.64 -4.13
C ASN A 266 14.14 -30.33 -4.34
N ARG A 267 13.77 -29.62 -5.43
CA ARG A 267 12.39 -29.21 -5.76
C ARG A 267 11.64 -28.41 -4.69
N LYS A 268 12.33 -27.85 -3.68
CA LYS A 268 11.73 -27.05 -2.61
C LYS A 268 11.39 -25.62 -3.07
N PHE A 269 10.21 -25.16 -2.69
CA PHE A 269 9.80 -23.76 -2.74
C PHE A 269 9.05 -23.37 -1.46
N TYR A 270 8.90 -22.09 -1.23
CA TYR A 270 8.33 -21.52 -0.01
C TYR A 270 7.22 -20.55 -0.38
N LEU A 271 6.15 -20.53 0.41
CA LEU A 271 5.03 -19.59 0.27
C LEU A 271 4.78 -18.89 1.61
N ARG A 272 4.56 -17.57 1.57
CA ARG A 272 4.13 -16.76 2.72
C ARG A 272 2.68 -16.30 2.53
N TYR A 273 1.81 -16.59 3.49
CA TYR A 273 0.35 -16.39 3.35
C TYR A 273 -0.40 -16.19 4.68
N SER A 274 -1.60 -15.61 4.60
CA SER A 274 -2.51 -15.37 5.72
C SER A 274 -3.42 -16.57 5.99
N ALA A 275 -3.16 -17.32 7.06
CA ALA A 275 -3.95 -18.47 7.49
C ALA A 275 -4.97 -18.12 8.60
N PRO A 276 -6.06 -18.88 8.76
CA PRO A 276 -6.94 -18.76 9.93
C PRO A 276 -6.16 -18.99 11.23
N SER A 277 -6.56 -18.31 12.32
CA SER A 277 -5.85 -18.27 13.60
C SER A 277 -5.43 -19.65 14.13
N ARG A 278 -4.11 -19.87 14.22
CA ARG A 278 -3.46 -21.12 14.68
C ARG A 278 -3.13 -21.09 16.18
N GLU A 279 -2.61 -22.19 16.71
CA GLU A 279 -2.25 -22.30 18.14
C GLU A 279 -1.25 -21.20 18.54
N GLY A 280 -1.54 -20.48 19.63
CA GLY A 280 -0.75 -19.33 20.07
C GLY A 280 -1.17 -17.97 19.52
N THR A 281 -2.07 -17.91 18.52
CA THR A 281 -2.68 -16.66 18.06
C THR A 281 -3.72 -16.15 19.08
N PRO A 282 -3.69 -14.89 19.54
CA PRO A 282 -4.70 -14.33 20.43
C PRO A 282 -6.11 -14.30 19.82
N ASP A 283 -7.16 -14.38 20.66
CA ASP A 283 -8.57 -14.34 20.22
C ASP A 283 -8.94 -12.99 19.57
N GLU A 284 -8.23 -11.92 19.90
CA GLU A 284 -8.43 -10.58 19.35
C GLU A 284 -7.67 -10.30 18.03
N PHE A 285 -6.74 -11.17 17.62
CA PHE A 285 -5.91 -10.97 16.44
C PHE A 285 -6.60 -11.47 15.16
N SER A 286 -6.41 -10.76 14.05
CA SER A 286 -7.09 -11.05 12.78
C SER A 286 -6.80 -12.44 12.20
N HIS A 287 -5.54 -12.87 12.22
CA HIS A 287 -5.09 -14.09 11.55
C HIS A 287 -3.68 -14.54 12.00
N THR A 288 -3.17 -15.62 11.39
CA THR A 288 -1.77 -16.05 11.51
C THR A 288 -1.06 -15.91 10.18
N GLU A 289 0.03 -15.15 10.14
CA GLU A 289 0.96 -15.16 9.00
C GLU A 289 1.79 -16.44 9.03
N VAL A 290 1.84 -17.15 7.92
CA VAL A 290 2.45 -18.48 7.81
C VAL A 290 3.47 -18.49 6.67
N LEU A 291 4.67 -18.95 6.98
CA LEU A 291 5.68 -19.34 6.01
C LEU A 291 5.78 -20.87 6.01
N SER A 292 5.50 -21.49 4.85
CA SER A 292 5.57 -22.94 4.67
C SER A 292 6.45 -23.34 3.48
N GLU A 293 7.21 -24.41 3.65
CA GLU A 293 7.95 -25.13 2.60
C GLU A 293 7.03 -26.14 1.90
N PHE A 294 7.21 -26.30 0.60
CA PHE A 294 6.52 -27.24 -0.27
C PHE A 294 7.50 -27.86 -1.27
N GLU A 295 7.20 -29.07 -1.75
CA GLU A 295 7.95 -29.76 -2.81
C GLU A 295 7.19 -29.73 -4.14
N ALA A 296 7.90 -29.51 -5.24
CA ALA A 296 7.39 -29.65 -6.60
C ALA A 296 7.55 -31.10 -7.12
N SER A 297 6.86 -31.41 -8.22
CA SER A 297 7.05 -32.65 -8.97
C SER A 297 8.50 -32.77 -9.50
N GLU A 298 8.93 -33.99 -9.85
CA GLU A 298 10.29 -34.24 -10.37
C GLU A 298 10.59 -33.40 -11.64
N ASP A 299 9.58 -33.21 -12.50
CA ASP A 299 9.63 -32.33 -13.67
C ASP A 299 9.36 -30.85 -13.40
N GLY A 300 9.03 -30.48 -12.15
CA GLY A 300 8.73 -29.11 -11.72
C GLY A 300 7.42 -28.53 -12.26
N SER A 301 6.55 -29.34 -12.86
CA SER A 301 5.29 -28.90 -13.49
C SER A 301 4.14 -28.62 -12.51
N THR A 302 4.12 -29.25 -11.34
CA THR A 302 3.11 -29.00 -10.29
C THR A 302 3.73 -28.96 -8.88
N GLY A 303 3.10 -28.22 -7.97
CA GLY A 303 3.45 -28.14 -6.56
C GLY A 303 2.56 -29.05 -5.72
N ASN A 304 3.14 -29.78 -4.78
CA ASN A 304 2.41 -30.74 -3.96
C ASN A 304 1.83 -30.10 -2.70
N VAL A 305 0.53 -29.76 -2.69
CA VAL A 305 -0.15 -29.15 -1.54
C VAL A 305 -0.16 -30.01 -0.25
N ASP A 306 0.02 -31.33 -0.40
CA ASP A 306 0.14 -32.31 0.71
C ASP A 306 1.58 -32.43 1.25
N SER A 307 2.57 -31.76 0.65
CA SER A 307 3.97 -31.75 1.11
C SER A 307 4.28 -30.68 2.17
N GLU A 308 3.28 -29.89 2.57
CA GLU A 308 3.48 -28.71 3.43
C GLU A 308 4.28 -29.01 4.70
N ARG A 309 5.40 -28.30 4.87
CA ARG A 309 6.13 -28.17 6.13
C ARG A 309 6.11 -26.71 6.57
N THR A 310 5.27 -26.39 7.56
CA THR A 310 5.33 -25.09 8.24
C THR A 310 6.74 -24.80 8.73
N ILE A 311 7.26 -23.62 8.41
CA ILE A 311 8.56 -23.11 8.84
C ILE A 311 8.38 -22.13 10.00
N MET A 312 7.52 -21.12 9.83
CA MET A 312 7.29 -20.06 10.81
C MET A 312 5.81 -19.67 10.83
N GLU A 313 5.29 -19.37 12.02
CA GLU A 313 3.93 -18.86 12.25
C GLU A 313 4.05 -17.60 13.12
N VAL A 314 3.43 -16.50 12.71
CA VAL A 314 3.42 -15.22 13.44
C VAL A 314 1.97 -14.74 13.59
N PRO A 315 1.46 -14.57 14.83
CA PRO A 315 0.15 -13.95 15.06
C PRO A 315 0.14 -12.49 14.55
N SER A 316 -0.82 -12.15 13.68
CA SER A 316 -0.90 -10.82 13.06
C SER A 316 -2.13 -10.04 13.57
N PRO A 317 -1.94 -8.89 14.25
CA PRO A 317 -3.03 -8.15 14.89
C PRO A 317 -4.15 -7.74 13.91
N TYR A 318 -3.80 -7.15 12.77
CA TYR A 318 -4.75 -6.63 11.77
C TYR A 318 -4.57 -7.25 10.38
N ASP A 319 -5.58 -7.07 9.53
CA ASP A 319 -5.56 -7.42 8.10
C ASP A 319 -4.79 -6.39 7.25
N THR A 320 -3.85 -5.67 7.86
CA THR A 320 -3.02 -4.62 7.24
C THR A 320 -1.60 -4.67 7.82
N HIS A 321 -0.65 -4.09 7.10
CA HIS A 321 0.79 -4.19 7.31
C HIS A 321 1.26 -5.64 7.44
N ASN A 322 0.81 -6.50 6.52
CA ASN A 322 1.16 -7.92 6.50
C ASN A 322 2.42 -8.20 5.66
N ALA A 323 3.06 -7.16 5.10
CA ALA A 323 4.18 -7.27 4.14
C ALA A 323 3.85 -8.28 3.02
N GLY A 324 4.86 -8.94 2.46
CA GLY A 324 4.62 -10.05 1.54
C GLY A 324 5.86 -10.86 1.23
N ALA A 325 6.91 -10.17 0.83
CA ALA A 325 8.09 -10.77 0.22
C ALA A 325 8.87 -11.74 1.13
N ILE A 326 9.43 -12.75 0.46
CA ILE A 326 10.43 -13.68 0.96
C ILE A 326 11.47 -13.88 -0.14
N VAL A 327 12.77 -13.85 0.19
CA VAL A 327 13.83 -13.91 -0.83
C VAL A 327 15.09 -14.58 -0.27
N PHE A 328 15.77 -15.40 -1.08
CA PHE A 328 17.04 -15.99 -0.68
C PHE A 328 18.21 -15.04 -0.91
N GLY A 329 19.13 -14.97 0.05
CA GLY A 329 20.40 -14.26 -0.11
C GLY A 329 21.29 -14.96 -1.14
N PRO A 330 21.77 -14.26 -2.19
CA PRO A 330 22.53 -14.89 -3.27
C PRO A 330 23.92 -15.35 -2.85
N ASP A 331 24.51 -14.72 -1.83
CA ASP A 331 25.86 -15.02 -1.32
C ASP A 331 25.88 -15.98 -0.11
N ASP A 332 24.81 -16.01 0.69
CA ASP A 332 24.74 -16.79 1.95
C ASP A 332 23.73 -17.95 1.94
N GLY A 333 22.79 -17.96 0.98
CA GLY A 333 21.79 -19.02 0.83
C GLY A 333 20.69 -19.02 1.91
N TYR A 334 20.64 -18.02 2.78
CA TYR A 334 19.61 -17.92 3.83
C TYR A 334 18.33 -17.27 3.31
N LEU A 335 17.19 -17.61 3.92
CA LEU A 335 15.90 -17.04 3.57
C LEU A 335 15.67 -15.75 4.37
N TYR A 336 15.49 -14.64 3.67
CA TYR A 336 15.08 -13.36 4.23
C TYR A 336 13.55 -13.28 4.19
N VAL A 337 12.94 -12.79 5.28
CA VAL A 337 11.48 -12.70 5.45
C VAL A 337 11.11 -11.31 5.92
N ALA A 338 10.27 -10.60 5.16
CA ALA A 338 9.79 -9.28 5.50
C ALA A 338 8.51 -9.36 6.34
N MET A 339 8.45 -8.57 7.42
CA MET A 339 7.37 -8.54 8.40
C MET A 339 6.95 -7.09 8.64
N GLY A 340 5.68 -6.74 8.40
CA GLY A 340 5.15 -5.43 8.80
C GLY A 340 4.90 -5.35 10.30
N ASP A 341 4.62 -4.15 10.81
CA ASP A 341 4.43 -3.84 12.23
C ASP A 341 3.20 -4.51 12.88
N GLY A 342 2.35 -5.16 12.09
CA GLY A 342 1.12 -5.84 12.53
C GLY A 342 -0.18 -5.06 12.27
N GLY A 343 -0.09 -3.84 11.73
CA GLY A 343 -1.20 -3.07 11.21
C GLY A 343 -1.93 -2.22 12.23
N GLY A 344 -2.91 -1.45 11.74
CA GLY A 344 -3.60 -0.43 12.53
C GLY A 344 -2.87 0.91 12.51
N ALA A 345 -3.62 2.01 12.39
CA ALA A 345 -3.03 3.32 12.19
C ALA A 345 -2.47 3.90 13.50
N HIS A 346 -1.44 4.74 13.34
CA HIS A 346 -0.81 5.57 14.36
C HIS A 346 0.01 4.83 15.42
N ASP A 347 0.22 3.51 15.27
CA ASP A 347 1.20 2.72 16.03
C ASP A 347 0.98 2.78 17.57
N THR A 348 -0.30 2.80 17.98
CA THR A 348 -0.76 2.84 19.39
C THR A 348 -1.88 1.85 19.71
N ASP A 349 -2.28 1.05 18.73
CA ASP A 349 -3.49 0.21 18.76
C ASP A 349 -3.14 -1.27 19.10
N LEU A 350 -4.09 -2.20 18.95
CA LEU A 350 -3.92 -3.60 19.38
C LEU A 350 -2.64 -4.23 18.80
N GLY A 351 -1.93 -5.01 19.63
CA GLY A 351 -0.76 -5.77 19.21
C GLY A 351 0.55 -4.98 19.13
N HIS A 352 0.53 -3.66 19.29
CA HIS A 352 1.75 -2.87 19.48
C HIS A 352 2.28 -3.03 20.91
N VAL A 353 3.58 -3.27 21.03
CA VAL A 353 4.27 -3.27 22.33
C VAL A 353 4.26 -1.89 22.98
N SER A 354 4.22 -1.86 24.31
CA SER A 354 4.29 -0.63 25.13
C SER A 354 5.62 -0.54 25.86
N ASP A 355 6.12 0.69 26.06
CA ASP A 355 7.49 1.06 26.49
C ASP A 355 8.48 1.25 25.33
N TRP A 356 9.41 2.19 25.48
CA TRP A 356 10.66 2.29 24.71
C TRP A 356 11.63 3.32 25.31
N TYR A 357 11.24 4.61 25.30
CA TYR A 357 11.96 5.72 25.95
C TYR A 357 11.17 7.05 25.94
N ASP A 358 11.63 8.05 26.68
CA ASP A 358 11.07 9.42 26.86
C ASP A 358 10.50 10.19 25.62
N ARG A 359 10.67 9.71 24.37
CA ARG A 359 10.07 10.32 23.17
C ARG A 359 9.06 9.44 22.43
N ASN A 360 8.94 8.16 22.79
CA ASN A 360 8.09 7.19 22.11
C ASN A 360 7.48 6.20 23.12
N GLU A 361 6.15 6.01 23.06
CA GLU A 361 5.40 5.28 24.08
C GLU A 361 5.24 3.77 23.78
N GLY A 362 5.60 3.34 22.57
CA GLY A 362 5.57 1.94 22.13
C GLY A 362 5.94 1.77 20.65
N GLY A 363 5.73 0.57 20.11
CA GLY A 363 5.70 0.31 18.67
C GLY A 363 6.58 -0.83 18.17
N ASN A 364 6.01 -1.67 17.31
CA ASN A 364 6.60 -2.95 16.92
C ASN A 364 7.85 -2.80 16.05
N GLY A 365 7.88 -1.84 15.11
CA GLY A 365 9.09 -1.59 14.31
C GLY A 365 10.33 -1.24 15.14
N GLN A 366 10.18 -0.69 16.35
CA GLN A 366 11.33 -0.38 17.19
C GLN A 366 11.80 -1.55 18.07
N ASP A 367 10.87 -2.35 18.59
CA ASP A 367 11.20 -3.47 19.47
C ASP A 367 11.76 -4.68 18.72
N VAL A 368 12.61 -5.43 19.42
CA VAL A 368 13.29 -6.62 18.90
C VAL A 368 13.22 -7.79 19.88
N THR A 369 12.35 -7.72 20.89
CA THR A 369 12.39 -8.56 22.09
C THR A 369 11.11 -9.32 22.39
N GLU A 370 9.94 -8.74 22.17
CA GLU A 370 8.64 -9.38 22.41
C GLU A 370 8.06 -10.06 21.17
N ASN A 371 8.33 -9.55 19.95
CA ASN A 371 7.79 -10.11 18.71
C ASN A 371 8.71 -9.88 17.48
N LEU A 372 8.26 -10.37 16.31
CA LEU A 372 9.00 -10.38 15.03
C LEU A 372 8.46 -9.36 14.00
N LEU A 373 7.53 -8.48 14.38
CA LEU A 373 6.88 -7.53 13.50
C LEU A 373 7.78 -6.31 13.23
N GLY A 374 7.50 -5.56 12.16
CA GLY A 374 8.23 -4.34 11.76
C GLY A 374 9.71 -4.57 11.45
N SER A 375 10.02 -5.71 10.83
CA SER A 375 11.38 -6.24 10.69
C SER A 375 11.65 -6.90 9.34
N ILE A 376 12.94 -7.11 9.06
CA ILE A 376 13.42 -8.12 8.11
C ILE A 376 14.18 -9.18 8.90
N LEU A 377 13.72 -10.42 8.80
CA LEU A 377 14.31 -11.60 9.42
C LEU A 377 15.25 -12.31 8.45
N ARG A 378 16.16 -13.14 8.97
CA ARG A 378 17.06 -14.01 8.18
C ARG A 378 17.21 -15.37 8.86
N ILE A 379 16.79 -16.44 8.19
CA ILE A 379 16.70 -17.80 8.77
C ILE A 379 17.32 -18.87 7.88
N ASP A 380 17.75 -19.98 8.50
CA ASP A 380 18.25 -21.18 7.83
C ASP A 380 17.15 -22.24 7.70
N VAL A 381 16.60 -22.40 6.50
CA VAL A 381 15.50 -23.34 6.22
C VAL A 381 15.94 -24.80 6.06
N ASP A 382 17.26 -25.05 5.90
CA ASP A 382 17.83 -26.39 5.72
C ASP A 382 18.33 -27.02 7.05
N SER A 383 18.38 -26.24 8.14
CA SER A 383 18.60 -26.76 9.50
C SER A 383 17.39 -26.53 10.43
N GLN A 384 17.50 -26.95 11.68
CA GLN A 384 16.44 -26.88 12.70
C GLN A 384 17.05 -26.63 14.08
N GLU A 385 16.52 -25.66 14.84
CA GLU A 385 17.03 -25.32 16.17
C GLU A 385 15.95 -25.48 17.26
N GLY A 386 16.16 -26.45 18.15
CA GLY A 386 15.24 -26.71 19.27
C GLY A 386 13.89 -27.21 18.78
N ASP A 387 12.85 -26.41 19.00
CA ASP A 387 11.47 -26.67 18.53
C ASP A 387 11.15 -25.92 17.21
N LYS A 388 12.09 -25.13 16.65
CA LYS A 388 11.91 -24.39 15.40
C LYS A 388 12.13 -25.28 14.18
N ALA A 389 11.32 -25.11 13.15
CA ALA A 389 11.46 -25.80 11.86
C ALA A 389 12.55 -25.19 10.94
N TYR A 390 13.27 -24.19 11.43
CA TYR A 390 14.45 -23.55 10.82
C TYR A 390 15.55 -23.42 11.88
N GLY A 391 16.79 -23.20 11.44
CA GLY A 391 17.90 -22.76 12.29
C GLY A 391 18.13 -21.25 12.22
N ILE A 392 18.95 -20.76 13.15
CA ILE A 392 19.41 -19.38 13.19
C ILE A 392 20.85 -19.30 12.64
N PRO A 393 21.16 -18.41 11.69
CA PRO A 393 22.55 -18.11 11.31
C PRO A 393 23.37 -17.57 12.49
N ASP A 394 24.50 -18.21 12.80
CA ASP A 394 25.42 -17.84 13.91
C ASP A 394 25.87 -16.35 13.88
N ASP A 395 25.78 -15.69 12.72
CA ASP A 395 26.20 -14.29 12.52
C ASP A 395 25.05 -13.28 12.47
N ASN A 396 23.80 -13.68 12.73
CA ASN A 396 22.68 -12.75 12.90
C ASN A 396 22.93 -11.76 14.05
N PRO A 397 22.48 -10.50 13.93
CA PRO A 397 22.89 -9.41 14.81
C PRO A 397 22.56 -9.63 16.28
N LEU A 398 21.44 -10.28 16.62
CA LEU A 398 21.00 -10.43 18.01
C LEU A 398 21.48 -11.74 18.69
N VAL A 399 22.20 -12.62 17.96
CA VAL A 399 22.74 -13.88 18.51
C VAL A 399 23.65 -13.61 19.71
N GLY A 400 23.17 -14.00 20.90
CA GLY A 400 23.89 -13.77 22.17
C GLY A 400 23.86 -12.33 22.69
N LYS A 401 23.06 -11.45 22.07
CA LYS A 401 22.62 -10.16 22.64
C LYS A 401 21.29 -10.38 23.39
N ASP A 402 20.53 -9.29 23.60
CA ASP A 402 19.14 -9.31 24.05
C ASP A 402 18.23 -9.11 22.82
N GLY A 403 17.11 -9.82 22.77
CA GLY A 403 16.20 -9.86 21.61
C GLY A 403 16.09 -11.20 20.88
N LEU A 404 15.30 -11.24 19.80
CA LEU A 404 15.01 -12.42 18.99
C LEU A 404 16.07 -12.62 17.90
N ASN A 405 16.67 -13.81 17.83
CA ASN A 405 17.85 -14.05 16.98
C ASN A 405 17.54 -14.06 15.47
N GLU A 406 16.28 -14.17 15.09
CA GLU A 406 15.75 -14.13 13.71
C GLU A 406 15.96 -12.77 13.05
N GLN A 407 15.94 -11.70 13.84
CA GLN A 407 16.07 -10.30 13.42
C GLN A 407 17.38 -10.08 12.64
N PHE A 408 17.31 -9.51 11.43
CA PHE A 408 18.47 -9.05 10.65
C PHE A 408 18.55 -7.52 10.61
N ALA A 409 17.39 -6.88 10.45
CA ALA A 409 17.18 -5.44 10.54
C ALA A 409 15.76 -5.15 11.05
N TRP A 410 15.57 -4.02 11.71
CA TRP A 410 14.30 -3.58 12.32
C TRP A 410 14.03 -2.11 11.99
N GLY A 411 12.89 -1.58 12.42
CA GLY A 411 12.51 -0.19 12.21
C GLY A 411 11.68 0.04 10.95
N PHE A 412 10.96 -0.99 10.49
CA PHE A 412 10.09 -0.92 9.31
C PHE A 412 8.60 -0.85 9.70
N ARG A 413 7.76 -0.37 8.78
CA ARG A 413 6.30 -0.28 8.89
C ARG A 413 5.59 -1.43 8.18
N ASN A 414 5.68 -1.46 6.86
CA ASN A 414 5.13 -2.46 5.95
C ASN A 414 6.10 -2.71 4.77
N PRO A 415 7.19 -3.47 4.98
CA PRO A 415 8.18 -3.79 3.95
C PRO A 415 7.60 -4.76 2.91
N TRP A 416 6.79 -4.21 1.98
CA TRP A 416 5.89 -4.94 1.10
C TRP A 416 6.63 -5.85 0.10
N ARG A 417 7.63 -5.29 -0.59
CA ARG A 417 8.46 -5.99 -1.57
C ARG A 417 9.94 -5.71 -1.33
N MET A 418 10.73 -6.78 -1.28
CA MET A 418 12.18 -6.72 -1.23
C MET A 418 12.81 -7.63 -2.29
N GLY A 419 14.03 -7.29 -2.71
CA GLY A 419 14.76 -8.04 -3.72
C GLY A 419 16.25 -7.69 -3.77
N PHE A 420 17.08 -8.70 -4.07
CA PHE A 420 18.51 -8.50 -4.24
C PHE A 420 18.84 -7.97 -5.65
N SER A 421 19.71 -6.96 -5.74
CA SER A 421 20.32 -6.50 -6.99
C SER A 421 21.81 -6.25 -6.78
N ASP A 422 22.66 -6.94 -7.55
CA ASP A 422 24.14 -6.96 -7.37
C ASP A 422 24.57 -7.16 -5.90
N GLY A 423 24.06 -8.21 -5.26
CA GLY A 423 24.31 -8.54 -3.84
C GLY A 423 23.66 -7.61 -2.81
N THR A 424 23.14 -6.45 -3.22
CA THR A 424 22.50 -5.46 -2.34
C THR A 424 21.02 -5.77 -2.17
N LEU A 425 20.53 -5.87 -0.93
CA LEU A 425 19.11 -6.06 -0.64
C LEU A 425 18.40 -4.70 -0.63
N PHE A 426 17.38 -4.55 -1.48
CA PHE A 426 16.47 -3.41 -1.47
C PHE A 426 15.12 -3.82 -0.87
N THR A 427 14.45 -2.92 -0.15
CA THR A 427 13.03 -3.07 0.22
C THR A 427 12.28 -1.77 -0.01
N SER A 428 11.04 -1.86 -0.48
CA SER A 428 10.08 -0.75 -0.38
C SER A 428 9.32 -0.89 0.93
N ASP A 429 9.37 0.14 1.77
CA ASP A 429 8.58 0.23 2.99
C ASP A 429 7.44 1.23 2.76
N VAL A 430 6.20 0.77 2.91
CA VAL A 430 5.02 1.58 2.60
C VAL A 430 4.71 2.48 3.80
N GLY A 431 4.50 3.77 3.57
CA GLY A 431 4.25 4.79 4.59
C GLY A 431 2.78 4.99 4.94
N GLN A 432 2.49 5.95 5.84
CA GLN A 432 1.15 6.07 6.45
C GLN A 432 0.39 7.34 6.04
N ASN A 433 1.05 8.49 6.02
CA ASN A 433 0.41 9.80 5.91
C ASN A 433 1.11 10.68 4.88
N GLY A 434 2.44 10.76 4.98
CA GLY A 434 3.27 11.78 4.36
C GLY A 434 4.10 11.26 3.20
N PHE A 435 4.84 10.17 3.39
CA PHE A 435 5.95 9.79 2.50
C PHE A 435 5.99 8.28 2.26
N GLU A 436 6.49 7.89 1.10
CA GLU A 436 6.84 6.52 0.71
C GLU A 436 8.35 6.39 0.62
N GLU A 437 8.91 5.25 1.02
CA GLU A 437 10.36 5.06 1.11
C GLU A 437 10.89 3.73 0.55
N ILE A 438 12.14 3.73 0.10
CA ILE A 438 12.86 2.54 -0.36
C ILE A 438 14.27 2.55 0.24
N ASP A 439 14.62 1.45 0.87
CA ASP A 439 15.84 1.26 1.64
C ASP A 439 16.83 0.32 0.97
N ILE A 440 18.12 0.56 1.23
CA ILE A 440 19.15 -0.47 1.18
C ILE A 440 19.22 -1.12 2.56
N VAL A 441 18.93 -2.42 2.62
CA VAL A 441 18.83 -3.20 3.87
C VAL A 441 20.21 -3.76 4.24
N GLU A 442 20.80 -3.22 5.31
CA GLU A 442 22.03 -3.74 5.92
C GLU A 442 21.74 -4.45 7.27
N LYS A 443 22.65 -5.32 7.70
CA LYS A 443 22.57 -6.03 8.98
C LYS A 443 22.85 -5.13 10.20
N ASP A 444 22.18 -5.40 11.33
CA ASP A 444 22.36 -4.69 12.62
C ASP A 444 21.98 -3.19 12.51
N LYS A 445 20.84 -2.91 11.85
CA LYS A 445 20.32 -1.56 11.54
C LYS A 445 18.87 -1.35 11.99
N ASN A 446 18.53 -0.06 12.14
CA ASN A 446 17.23 0.45 12.52
C ASN A 446 16.76 1.52 11.51
N TYR A 447 15.68 1.26 10.79
CA TYR A 447 15.15 2.16 9.76
C TYR A 447 14.22 3.26 10.31
N GLY A 448 13.81 3.14 11.57
CA GLY A 448 13.31 4.26 12.36
C GLY A 448 11.81 4.45 12.41
N TRP A 449 10.99 3.65 11.72
CA TRP A 449 9.57 3.51 12.06
C TRP A 449 9.46 3.01 13.51
N ASN A 450 8.67 3.60 14.40
CA ASN A 450 7.60 4.59 14.26
C ASN A 450 7.99 6.02 14.75
N VAL A 451 9.26 6.41 14.72
CA VAL A 451 9.72 7.79 15.06
C VAL A 451 10.15 8.60 13.82
N ARG A 452 10.13 7.94 12.65
CA ARG A 452 10.35 8.46 11.31
C ARG A 452 9.30 7.91 10.34
N GLU A 453 9.16 8.57 9.20
CA GLU A 453 8.38 8.17 8.02
C GLU A 453 9.10 8.87 6.84
N GLY A 454 9.93 8.15 6.10
CA GLY A 454 11.02 8.75 5.32
C GLY A 454 12.10 9.38 6.21
N THR A 455 12.81 10.38 5.67
CA THR A 455 13.71 11.26 6.44
C THR A 455 12.94 12.15 7.44
N HIS A 456 11.62 12.24 7.28
CA HIS A 456 10.71 13.07 8.06
C HIS A 456 10.35 12.46 9.42
N CYS A 457 9.84 13.30 10.32
CA CYS A 457 9.57 12.88 11.70
C CYS A 457 8.16 12.29 11.80
N PHE A 458 8.03 11.13 12.46
CA PHE A 458 6.74 10.62 12.89
C PHE A 458 6.53 10.87 14.39
N LYS A 459 5.28 10.77 14.84
CA LYS A 459 4.94 10.58 16.25
C LYS A 459 3.68 9.71 16.36
N PRO A 460 3.67 8.64 17.16
CA PRO A 460 2.49 7.81 17.37
C PRO A 460 1.28 8.55 17.96
N GLY A 461 0.12 7.93 17.78
CA GLY A 461 -1.21 8.43 18.15
C GLY A 461 -1.84 9.39 17.12
N PRO A 462 -3.18 9.42 16.97
CA PRO A 462 -3.85 10.22 15.92
C PRO A 462 -3.67 11.74 16.00
N GLU A 463 -3.23 12.31 17.12
CA GLU A 463 -2.83 13.72 17.22
C GLU A 463 -1.35 13.92 16.83
N GLY A 464 -0.50 12.95 17.20
CA GLY A 464 0.94 12.97 16.95
C GLY A 464 1.27 12.87 15.46
N SER A 465 0.68 11.91 14.75
CA SER A 465 1.00 11.71 13.33
C SER A 465 0.41 12.78 12.42
N ARG A 466 -0.46 13.65 12.96
CA ARG A 466 -1.01 14.84 12.28
C ARG A 466 -0.23 16.12 12.64
N ASN A 467 0.59 16.09 13.69
CA ASN A 467 1.40 17.21 14.18
C ASN A 467 2.78 16.68 14.66
N PRO A 468 3.61 16.11 13.77
CA PRO A 468 4.90 15.56 14.16
C PRO A 468 5.86 16.65 14.68
N PRO A 469 6.87 16.28 15.50
CA PRO A 469 7.84 17.24 16.03
C PRO A 469 8.74 17.82 14.93
N GLU A 470 9.14 19.09 15.07
CA GLU A 470 9.99 19.80 14.08
C GLU A 470 11.39 19.18 13.85
N ASN A 471 11.86 18.28 14.73
CA ASN A 471 13.22 17.76 14.73
C ASN A 471 13.21 16.26 15.10
N CYS A 472 13.61 15.41 14.15
CA CYS A 472 13.56 13.96 14.31
C CYS A 472 14.76 13.44 15.12
N PRO A 473 14.65 12.28 15.80
CA PRO A 473 15.85 11.53 16.18
C PRO A 473 16.60 11.08 14.92
N SER A 474 17.92 11.22 14.90
CA SER A 474 18.81 10.47 13.99
C SER A 474 19.48 9.28 14.70
N LYS A 475 19.10 9.05 15.96
CA LYS A 475 19.53 7.93 16.80
C LYS A 475 18.66 7.79 18.04
N LEU A 476 18.69 6.60 18.63
CA LEU A 476 18.09 6.29 19.93
C LEU A 476 18.82 7.02 21.09
N PRO A 477 18.22 7.09 22.29
CA PRO A 477 18.92 7.50 23.51
C PRO A 477 20.14 6.61 23.78
N SER A 478 21.19 7.15 24.41
CA SER A 478 22.45 6.44 24.66
C SER A 478 22.34 5.18 25.54
N ASP A 479 21.21 5.05 26.24
CA ASP A 479 20.82 3.98 27.14
C ASP A 479 19.94 2.92 26.46
N VAL A 480 19.34 3.21 25.30
CA VAL A 480 18.61 2.24 24.46
C VAL A 480 19.52 1.75 23.33
N ARG A 481 19.86 0.46 23.31
CA ARG A 481 20.85 -0.16 22.40
C ARG A 481 22.17 0.64 22.21
N GLY A 482 22.58 1.40 23.24
CA GLY A 482 23.81 2.23 23.19
C GLY A 482 23.69 3.52 22.37
N GLY A 483 22.49 3.92 21.94
CA GLY A 483 22.27 5.07 21.07
C GLY A 483 22.52 4.77 19.59
N GLU A 484 22.02 3.63 19.12
CA GLU A 484 21.92 3.18 17.73
C GLU A 484 21.49 4.30 16.76
N ARG A 485 22.16 4.44 15.62
CA ARG A 485 21.76 5.38 14.53
C ARG A 485 20.48 4.87 13.87
N LEU A 486 19.55 5.79 13.63
CA LEU A 486 18.46 5.54 12.67
C LEU A 486 18.99 5.78 11.26
N ILE A 487 18.73 4.84 10.37
CA ILE A 487 19.08 4.92 8.95
C ILE A 487 18.05 5.83 8.26
N ASP A 488 18.48 6.40 7.14
CA ASP A 488 17.69 7.26 6.26
C ASP A 488 17.54 6.48 4.93
N PRO A 489 16.38 6.50 4.26
CA PRO A 489 16.18 5.73 3.03
C PRO A 489 17.02 6.28 1.88
N VAL A 490 17.17 5.48 0.82
CA VAL A 490 17.87 5.91 -0.42
C VAL A 490 16.93 6.60 -1.40
N ILE A 491 15.63 6.31 -1.33
CA ILE A 491 14.58 6.98 -2.11
C ILE A 491 13.47 7.34 -1.13
N GLU A 492 13.01 8.60 -1.15
CA GLU A 492 11.75 9.00 -0.54
C GLU A 492 10.95 9.86 -1.51
N TYR A 493 9.62 9.83 -1.42
CA TYR A 493 8.76 10.79 -2.10
C TYR A 493 7.48 11.06 -1.30
N PRO A 494 6.95 12.30 -1.33
CA PRO A 494 5.71 12.62 -0.68
C PRO A 494 4.54 11.94 -1.40
N HIS A 495 3.47 11.71 -0.66
CA HIS A 495 2.18 11.37 -1.21
C HIS A 495 1.55 12.53 -2.01
N SER A 496 1.76 13.76 -1.54
CA SER A 496 1.15 14.96 -2.12
C SER A 496 2.12 16.16 -1.97
N ALA A 497 2.29 16.95 -3.03
CA ALA A 497 3.14 18.14 -3.06
C ALA A 497 2.39 19.31 -3.73
N ASP A 498 2.50 20.52 -3.16
CA ASP A 498 1.82 21.75 -3.61
C ASP A 498 0.31 21.58 -3.94
N GLY A 499 -0.36 20.66 -3.23
CA GLY A 499 -1.78 20.34 -3.38
C GLY A 499 -2.11 19.34 -4.50
N GLN A 500 -1.12 18.79 -5.19
CA GLN A 500 -1.26 17.69 -6.15
C GLN A 500 -0.86 16.35 -5.52
N GLY A 501 -1.48 15.26 -5.98
CA GLY A 501 -1.01 13.90 -5.67
C GLY A 501 0.26 13.56 -6.46
N VAL A 502 1.19 12.85 -5.81
CA VAL A 502 2.54 12.52 -6.33
C VAL A 502 2.74 11.02 -6.47
N GLY A 503 2.27 10.25 -5.48
CA GLY A 503 2.30 8.80 -5.38
C GLY A 503 1.39 8.29 -4.27
N SER A 504 1.50 7.00 -3.93
CA SER A 504 0.55 6.34 -3.02
C SER A 504 1.07 5.13 -2.26
N ALA A 505 2.00 4.35 -2.84
CA ALA A 505 2.66 3.22 -2.20
C ALA A 505 3.81 2.69 -3.05
N ALA A 506 5.01 2.52 -2.48
CA ALA A 506 6.15 1.94 -3.17
C ALA A 506 6.00 0.40 -3.33
N MET A 507 5.94 -0.09 -4.57
CA MET A 507 5.62 -1.49 -4.92
C MET A 507 6.84 -2.37 -5.24
N GLY A 508 8.01 -2.02 -4.71
CA GLY A 508 9.28 -2.70 -5.01
C GLY A 508 9.86 -2.34 -6.37
N GLY A 509 11.10 -2.80 -6.62
CA GLY A 509 11.86 -2.53 -7.83
C GLY A 509 13.18 -3.29 -7.87
N TYR A 510 13.97 -3.04 -8.93
CA TYR A 510 15.28 -3.67 -9.14
C TYR A 510 16.22 -2.73 -9.89
N LEU A 511 17.54 -2.87 -9.69
CA LEU A 511 18.51 -2.21 -10.57
C LEU A 511 18.37 -2.75 -12.00
N TYR A 512 18.25 -1.86 -12.99
CA TYR A 512 18.14 -2.23 -14.39
C TYR A 512 19.55 -2.44 -14.99
N GLN A 513 19.95 -3.71 -15.13
CA GLN A 513 21.33 -4.08 -15.52
C GLN A 513 21.51 -4.31 -17.03
N ARG A 514 20.46 -4.16 -17.84
CA ARG A 514 20.46 -4.54 -19.27
C ARG A 514 20.86 -3.39 -20.20
N ASP A 515 21.42 -3.74 -21.36
CA ASP A 515 21.85 -2.78 -22.39
C ASP A 515 20.73 -2.34 -23.37
N ASP A 516 19.54 -2.94 -23.35
CA ASP A 516 18.50 -2.66 -24.37
C ASP A 516 17.66 -1.39 -24.11
N ILE A 517 17.68 -0.85 -22.89
CA ILE A 517 17.27 0.53 -22.58
C ILE A 517 18.47 1.25 -21.93
N PRO A 518 19.42 1.78 -22.72
CA PRO A 518 20.66 2.38 -22.18
C PRO A 518 20.43 3.57 -21.25
N GLU A 519 19.28 4.22 -21.36
CA GLU A 519 18.88 5.37 -20.55
C GLU A 519 18.41 5.00 -19.13
N LEU A 520 18.29 3.70 -18.82
CA LEU A 520 18.00 3.15 -17.47
C LEU A 520 19.19 2.39 -16.86
N GLN A 521 20.35 2.33 -17.54
CA GLN A 521 21.42 1.41 -17.16
C GLN A 521 22.07 1.81 -15.83
N GLY A 522 21.79 1.04 -14.78
CA GLY A 522 22.25 1.29 -13.42
C GLY A 522 21.24 2.02 -12.52
N ASP A 523 20.12 2.50 -13.06
CA ASP A 523 19.03 3.06 -12.26
C ASP A 523 18.24 1.94 -11.57
N TYR A 524 17.66 2.26 -10.41
CA TYR A 524 16.69 1.41 -9.74
C TYR A 524 15.30 1.71 -10.28
N VAL A 525 14.71 0.75 -10.99
CA VAL A 525 13.40 0.87 -11.64
C VAL A 525 12.35 0.21 -10.77
N PHE A 526 11.34 0.99 -10.37
CA PHE A 526 10.32 0.60 -9.39
C PHE A 526 8.93 1.09 -9.81
N GLY A 527 7.90 0.60 -9.10
CA GLY A 527 6.51 1.00 -9.32
C GLY A 527 5.92 1.73 -8.12
N ASP A 528 5.04 2.69 -8.36
CA ASP A 528 4.05 3.18 -7.39
C ASP A 528 2.66 2.64 -7.74
N PHE A 529 1.90 2.24 -6.71
CA PHE A 529 0.55 1.68 -6.83
C PHE A 529 -0.41 2.54 -7.66
N ARG A 530 -0.43 3.86 -7.45
CA ARG A 530 -1.17 4.87 -8.24
C ARG A 530 -0.67 6.31 -8.02
N LYS A 531 -0.60 7.07 -9.11
CA LYS A 531 -0.12 8.46 -9.15
C LYS A 531 -0.68 9.44 -8.09
N SER A 532 -1.88 9.19 -7.57
CA SER A 532 -2.53 10.05 -6.58
C SER A 532 -3.40 9.19 -5.66
N LYS A 533 -3.10 9.19 -4.35
CA LYS A 533 -3.95 8.51 -3.35
C LYS A 533 -5.34 9.13 -3.23
N GLU A 534 -5.49 10.39 -3.64
CA GLU A 534 -6.73 11.16 -3.62
C GLU A 534 -7.78 10.69 -4.67
N THR A 535 -7.42 9.79 -5.59
CA THR A 535 -8.35 9.22 -6.58
C THR A 535 -8.29 7.70 -6.64
N GLU A 536 -9.45 7.04 -6.79
CA GLU A 536 -9.55 5.61 -7.13
C GLU A 536 -9.33 5.35 -8.62
N THR A 537 -8.25 5.94 -9.19
CA THR A 537 -7.90 5.76 -10.60
C THR A 537 -6.73 4.77 -10.72
N PRO A 538 -6.84 3.72 -11.55
CA PRO A 538 -5.77 2.75 -11.78
C PRO A 538 -4.67 3.34 -12.71
N THR A 539 -3.90 4.29 -12.17
CA THR A 539 -2.76 4.97 -12.80
C THR A 539 -1.46 4.64 -12.07
N GLY A 540 -1.13 3.35 -11.98
CA GLY A 540 0.14 2.89 -11.46
C GLY A 540 1.31 3.45 -12.26
N SER A 541 2.32 3.98 -11.56
CA SER A 541 3.38 4.80 -12.12
C SER A 541 4.71 4.03 -12.11
N LEU A 542 5.47 4.11 -13.21
CA LEU A 542 6.82 3.55 -13.25
C LEU A 542 7.83 4.67 -13.01
N LEU A 543 8.76 4.43 -12.10
CA LEU A 543 9.75 5.39 -11.65
C LEU A 543 11.15 4.79 -11.81
N ALA A 544 12.14 5.64 -12.05
CA ALA A 544 13.55 5.28 -12.05
C ALA A 544 14.31 6.23 -11.11
N ALA A 545 15.16 5.67 -10.25
CA ALA A 545 16.01 6.43 -9.34
C ALA A 545 17.49 6.20 -9.67
N THR A 546 18.22 7.27 -9.94
CA THR A 546 19.67 7.21 -10.23
C THR A 546 20.47 7.23 -8.93
N PRO A 547 21.33 6.21 -8.66
CA PRO A 547 22.11 6.15 -7.42
C PRO A 547 23.02 7.36 -7.18
N ALA A 548 22.94 7.91 -5.97
CA ALA A 548 23.79 9.03 -5.53
C ALA A 548 25.27 8.62 -5.33
N GLU A 549 26.20 9.59 -5.46
CA GLU A 549 27.64 9.39 -5.17
C GLU A 549 27.98 9.45 -3.66
N ASP A 550 27.04 9.86 -2.80
CA ASP A 550 27.19 9.98 -1.34
C ASP A 550 25.99 9.41 -0.56
N ASP A 551 25.98 9.57 0.77
CA ASP A 551 24.93 9.10 1.70
C ASP A 551 23.57 9.87 1.53
N GLY A 552 23.25 10.32 0.31
CA GLY A 552 22.08 11.13 -0.02
C GLY A 552 20.96 10.37 -0.72
N LEU A 553 19.79 11.02 -0.78
CA LEU A 553 18.64 10.55 -1.56
C LEU A 553 18.96 10.53 -3.06
N TRP A 554 18.41 9.55 -3.76
CA TRP A 554 18.61 9.32 -5.19
C TRP A 554 17.67 10.20 -6.03
N ASP A 555 18.15 10.71 -7.16
CA ASP A 555 17.35 11.53 -8.07
C ASP A 555 16.28 10.66 -8.77
N VAL A 556 14.99 10.96 -8.55
CA VAL A 556 13.85 10.18 -9.09
C VAL A 556 13.22 10.86 -10.31
N ALA A 557 13.05 10.08 -11.37
CA ALA A 557 12.37 10.48 -12.61
C ALA A 557 11.22 9.52 -12.95
N GLU A 558 10.18 10.01 -13.62
CA GLU A 558 8.97 9.24 -13.99
C GLU A 558 9.02 8.76 -15.44
N LEU A 559 8.80 7.47 -15.65
CA LEU A 559 8.94 6.81 -16.94
C LEU A 559 7.66 6.93 -17.77
N SER A 560 7.80 7.34 -19.03
CA SER A 560 6.67 7.45 -19.97
C SER A 560 6.49 6.17 -20.78
N VAL A 561 5.29 5.57 -20.71
CA VAL A 561 4.94 4.35 -21.45
C VAL A 561 4.32 4.72 -22.82
N GLU A 562 5.14 4.77 -23.87
CA GLU A 562 4.73 5.30 -25.19
C GLU A 562 3.61 4.54 -25.92
N ASN A 563 3.27 3.33 -25.48
CA ASN A 563 2.23 2.49 -26.08
C ASN A 563 0.90 2.50 -25.33
N THR A 564 0.66 3.48 -24.46
CA THR A 564 -0.63 3.74 -23.81
C THR A 564 -1.08 5.18 -24.05
N ASP A 565 -2.39 5.42 -24.12
CA ASP A 565 -2.95 6.78 -24.31
C ASP A 565 -2.73 7.69 -23.09
N SER A 566 -2.33 7.13 -21.95
CA SER A 566 -2.15 7.83 -20.67
C SER A 566 -0.69 8.07 -20.28
N GLY A 567 0.28 7.41 -20.93
CA GLY A 567 1.70 7.41 -20.53
C GLY A 567 2.01 6.53 -19.31
N PHE A 568 1.01 5.93 -18.66
CA PHE A 568 1.17 4.98 -17.55
C PHE A 568 1.02 3.53 -18.02
N VAL A 569 1.42 2.54 -17.21
CA VAL A 569 1.27 1.11 -17.54
C VAL A 569 -0.21 0.75 -17.76
N GLY A 570 -1.09 1.33 -16.95
CA GLY A 570 -2.51 0.99 -16.87
C GLY A 570 -2.76 -0.12 -15.85
N GLY A 571 -3.74 0.09 -14.97
CA GLY A 571 -3.91 -0.73 -13.76
C GLY A 571 -3.29 -0.05 -12.54
N TYR A 572 -3.66 -0.52 -11.35
CA TYR A 572 -2.84 -0.36 -10.16
C TYR A 572 -1.60 -1.26 -10.32
N ILE A 573 -0.41 -0.79 -9.97
CA ILE A 573 0.76 -1.68 -9.85
C ILE A 573 0.71 -2.35 -8.49
N LEU A 574 0.94 -3.66 -8.43
CA LEU A 574 0.89 -4.46 -7.20
C LEU A 574 2.30 -4.93 -6.76
N ALA A 575 3.16 -5.21 -7.74
CA ALA A 575 4.56 -5.53 -7.54
C ALA A 575 5.39 -5.38 -8.82
N MET A 576 6.70 -5.32 -8.67
CA MET A 576 7.69 -5.49 -9.74
C MET A 576 8.29 -6.91 -9.70
N GLY A 577 8.59 -7.48 -10.87
CA GLY A 577 9.26 -8.78 -11.03
C GLY A 577 10.51 -8.69 -11.91
N ARG A 578 11.43 -9.65 -11.78
CA ARG A 578 12.64 -9.76 -12.64
C ARG A 578 12.90 -11.23 -13.00
N ASP A 579 13.17 -11.52 -14.27
CA ASP A 579 13.57 -12.87 -14.71
C ASP A 579 15.09 -13.12 -14.63
N ASN A 580 15.52 -14.37 -14.82
CA ASN A 580 16.95 -14.77 -14.83
C ASN A 580 17.75 -14.23 -16.04
N ASP A 581 17.14 -13.45 -16.92
CA ASP A 581 17.84 -12.66 -17.96
C ASP A 581 17.74 -11.14 -17.64
N ASP A 582 17.46 -10.76 -16.39
CA ASP A 582 17.30 -9.40 -15.89
C ASP A 582 16.19 -8.56 -16.57
N ARG A 583 15.20 -9.21 -17.21
CA ARG A 583 14.06 -8.48 -17.78
C ARG A 583 13.09 -8.11 -16.66
N LEU A 584 12.67 -6.85 -16.63
CA LEU A 584 11.72 -6.36 -15.63
C LEU A 584 10.27 -6.55 -16.07
N TYR A 585 9.43 -6.88 -15.09
CA TYR A 585 8.01 -7.14 -15.22
C TYR A 585 7.23 -6.27 -14.23
N VAL A 586 6.01 -5.90 -14.61
CA VAL A 586 5.07 -5.11 -13.82
C VAL A 586 3.82 -5.95 -13.62
N LEU A 587 3.46 -6.23 -12.38
CA LEU A 587 2.27 -6.97 -11.99
C LEU A 587 1.19 -5.95 -11.67
N THR A 588 0.03 -6.05 -12.33
CA THR A 588 -1.02 -5.03 -12.26
C THR A 588 -2.41 -5.64 -12.03
N THR A 589 -3.37 -4.80 -11.64
CA THR A 589 -4.80 -5.12 -11.75
C THR A 589 -5.63 -3.90 -12.13
N ALA A 590 -6.71 -4.09 -12.91
CA ALA A 590 -7.61 -2.99 -13.25
C ALA A 590 -8.57 -2.61 -12.11
N ASN A 591 -8.85 -3.53 -11.17
CA ASN A 591 -9.58 -3.22 -9.94
C ASN A 591 -9.12 -4.07 -8.74
N THR A 592 -9.33 -3.52 -7.55
CA THR A 592 -8.97 -4.10 -6.26
C THR A 592 -10.05 -5.04 -5.69
N GLY A 593 -10.98 -5.52 -6.52
CA GLY A 593 -11.97 -6.53 -6.15
C GLY A 593 -11.43 -7.95 -6.31
N SER A 594 -12.32 -8.93 -6.19
CA SER A 594 -12.03 -10.34 -6.52
C SER A 594 -12.40 -10.69 -7.98
N GLU A 595 -12.33 -9.71 -8.90
CA GLU A 595 -12.57 -9.93 -10.33
C GLU A 595 -11.25 -10.25 -11.04
N ALA A 596 -11.30 -11.14 -12.02
CA ALA A 596 -10.14 -11.53 -12.83
C ALA A 596 -9.71 -10.39 -13.79
N THR A 597 -9.09 -9.36 -13.23
CA THR A 597 -8.57 -8.17 -13.96
C THR A 597 -7.08 -7.93 -13.75
N GLY A 598 -6.40 -8.92 -13.17
CA GLY A 598 -4.95 -8.95 -13.03
C GLY A 598 -4.24 -9.20 -14.37
N ALA A 599 -3.09 -8.58 -14.53
CA ALA A 599 -2.22 -8.74 -15.69
C ALA A 599 -0.74 -8.69 -15.30
N VAL A 600 0.11 -9.17 -16.20
CA VAL A 600 1.57 -9.04 -16.08
C VAL A 600 2.12 -8.51 -17.40
N HIS A 601 2.84 -7.41 -17.33
CA HIS A 601 3.46 -6.75 -18.48
C HIS A 601 4.98 -6.79 -18.34
N ARG A 602 5.71 -6.97 -19.44
CA ARG A 602 7.17 -6.84 -19.48
C ARG A 602 7.56 -5.43 -19.93
N ILE A 603 8.52 -4.80 -19.25
CA ILE A 603 9.14 -3.55 -19.71
C ILE A 603 10.08 -3.87 -20.88
N VAL A 604 9.90 -3.17 -22.00
CA VAL A 604 10.73 -3.35 -23.22
C VAL A 604 11.11 -1.97 -23.81
N PRO A 605 12.12 -1.90 -24.70
CA PRO A 605 12.59 -0.62 -25.23
C PRO A 605 11.53 0.17 -26.02
N PRO A 606 11.62 1.51 -26.05
CA PRO A 606 10.73 2.36 -26.84
C PRO A 606 10.75 1.98 -28.33
N GLN A 607 9.68 2.27 -29.07
CA GLN A 607 9.60 1.95 -30.49
C GLN A 607 10.58 2.84 -31.25
N SER A 608 11.78 2.30 -31.47
CA SER A 608 12.89 2.98 -32.16
C SER A 608 12.38 3.81 -33.35
N GLN A 609 12.49 5.14 -33.25
CA GLN A 609 12.02 6.04 -34.29
C GLN A 609 12.77 5.73 -35.58
N GLY A 610 12.09 5.03 -36.49
CA GLY A 610 12.71 4.34 -37.62
C GLY A 610 13.57 5.30 -38.43
N ALA A 611 14.89 5.17 -38.29
CA ALA A 611 15.86 6.14 -38.77
C ALA A 611 15.54 6.50 -40.22
N THR A 612 15.10 7.74 -40.45
CA THR A 612 14.60 8.16 -41.77
C THR A 612 15.75 8.10 -42.76
N ALA A 613 15.76 7.03 -43.54
CA ALA A 613 16.81 6.68 -44.49
C ALA A 613 16.82 7.69 -45.66
N THR A 614 17.35 8.87 -45.37
CA THR A 614 17.65 9.97 -46.28
C THR A 614 18.77 9.52 -47.20
N GLY A 615 18.38 8.70 -48.18
CA GLY A 615 19.29 7.85 -48.92
C GLY A 615 20.34 8.64 -49.68
N ASN A 616 21.60 8.30 -49.44
CA ASN A 616 22.69 8.66 -50.34
C ASN A 616 23.52 7.41 -50.62
N ALA A 617 23.13 6.67 -51.65
CA ALA A 617 23.77 5.41 -52.02
C ALA A 617 25.17 5.67 -52.61
N THR A 618 26.19 5.03 -52.04
CA THR A 618 27.50 4.87 -52.71
C THR A 618 28.06 3.49 -52.39
N ALA A 619 27.80 2.52 -53.27
CA ALA A 619 28.24 1.14 -53.11
C ALA A 619 29.63 0.91 -53.74
N PRO A 620 30.52 0.14 -53.09
CA PRO A 620 31.63 -0.58 -53.72
C PRO A 620 31.27 -2.05 -53.96
N ASN A 621 31.70 -2.62 -55.10
CA ASN A 621 31.52 -4.05 -55.41
C ASN A 621 32.42 -4.95 -54.55
N GLY A 622 31.92 -6.13 -54.13
CA GLY A 622 32.70 -7.16 -53.42
C GLY A 622 32.11 -8.56 -53.54
N SER A 623 32.56 -9.33 -54.55
CA SER A 623 32.06 -10.67 -54.93
C SER A 623 31.77 -11.65 -53.79
N ALA A 624 30.65 -12.38 -53.89
CA ALA A 624 30.33 -13.50 -53.02
C ALA A 624 31.21 -14.75 -53.27
N ALA A 625 31.39 -15.57 -52.23
CA ALA A 625 31.79 -16.98 -52.29
C ALA A 625 31.35 -17.73 -51.03
N THR A 626 30.58 -18.80 -51.18
CA THR A 626 30.37 -19.85 -50.14
C THR A 626 31.38 -20.98 -50.35
N PRO A 627 31.65 -21.80 -49.31
CA PRO A 627 31.23 -23.19 -49.40
C PRO A 627 30.80 -23.84 -48.05
N ASN A 628 30.33 -25.09 -48.14
CA ASN A 628 29.77 -25.91 -47.06
C ASN A 628 30.80 -26.50 -46.07
N ALA A 629 30.28 -26.98 -44.94
CA ALA A 629 30.96 -27.76 -43.91
C ALA A 629 31.35 -29.20 -44.32
N THR A 630 32.28 -29.81 -43.59
CA THR A 630 32.33 -31.27 -43.32
C THR A 630 33.13 -31.55 -42.03
N ALA A 631 32.99 -32.75 -41.45
CA ALA A 631 33.53 -33.12 -40.13
C ALA A 631 34.60 -34.24 -40.16
N ALA A 632 35.43 -34.33 -39.11
CA ALA A 632 36.24 -35.48 -38.69
C ALA A 632 36.65 -35.27 -37.21
N THR A 633 36.36 -36.10 -36.19
CA THR A 633 36.62 -37.53 -35.89
C THR A 633 38.07 -37.90 -35.54
N ASN A 634 38.33 -38.16 -34.24
CA ASN A 634 39.03 -39.33 -33.64
C ASN A 634 39.43 -39.00 -32.17
N THR A 635 39.05 -39.69 -31.09
CA THR A 635 39.12 -41.12 -30.65
C THR A 635 40.51 -41.62 -30.21
N THR A 636 40.69 -41.83 -28.89
CA THR A 636 41.19 -43.05 -28.16
C THR A 636 41.37 -42.68 -26.66
N ALA A 637 40.74 -43.36 -25.67
CA ALA A 637 41.05 -44.69 -25.07
C ALA A 637 42.38 -44.72 -24.27
N ALA A 638 42.53 -45.31 -23.06
CA ALA A 638 41.66 -46.07 -22.13
C ALA A 638 42.31 -46.02 -20.70
N GLY A 639 41.78 -46.53 -19.57
CA GLY A 639 40.52 -47.21 -19.20
C GLY A 639 40.71 -48.20 -18.01
N THR A 640 39.60 -48.66 -17.39
CA THR A 640 39.45 -49.80 -16.40
C THR A 640 40.25 -49.73 -15.07
N THR A 641 39.86 -50.33 -13.93
CA THR A 641 38.85 -51.34 -13.48
C THR A 641 38.09 -50.81 -12.22
N GLY A 642 36.91 -51.27 -11.74
CA GLY A 642 36.29 -52.61 -11.66
C GLY A 642 36.52 -53.26 -10.26
N VAL A 643 35.62 -54.01 -9.57
CA VAL A 643 34.28 -54.58 -9.90
C VAL A 643 33.46 -54.92 -8.62
N GLY A 644 32.15 -54.57 -8.60
CA GLY A 644 31.00 -55.39 -8.09
C GLY A 644 30.77 -55.62 -6.57
N GLY A 645 29.57 -56.01 -6.11
CA GLY A 645 28.24 -56.11 -6.77
C GLY A 645 27.28 -57.16 -6.16
N ARG A 646 25.99 -57.15 -6.56
CA ARG A 646 24.87 -58.12 -6.29
C ARG A 646 24.15 -58.04 -4.92
N THR A 647 22.85 -58.39 -4.74
CA THR A 647 21.69 -58.71 -5.64
C THR A 647 20.36 -58.66 -4.87
N ASP A 648 19.27 -58.30 -5.58
CA ASP A 648 17.88 -58.80 -5.58
C ASP A 648 17.20 -59.38 -4.30
N ALA A 649 16.00 -58.89 -3.94
CA ALA A 649 14.70 -59.58 -4.22
C ALA A 649 13.48 -59.06 -3.39
N THR A 650 12.31 -59.01 -4.03
CA THR A 650 10.93 -58.87 -3.47
C THR A 650 10.29 -60.29 -3.27
N PRO A 651 9.01 -60.54 -2.83
CA PRO A 651 7.82 -59.65 -2.79
C PRO A 651 6.70 -59.85 -1.70
N SER A 652 5.66 -59.01 -1.82
CA SER A 652 4.19 -59.26 -1.64
C SER A 652 3.49 -59.46 -0.26
N SER A 653 2.50 -58.57 0.01
CA SER A 653 1.12 -58.80 0.55
C SER A 653 0.91 -59.39 1.98
N THR A 654 -0.21 -59.18 2.72
CA THR A 654 -1.59 -58.69 2.43
C THR A 654 -2.34 -58.27 3.71
N ASP A 655 -3.26 -57.30 3.62
CA ASP A 655 -4.59 -57.18 4.30
C ASP A 655 -4.72 -57.17 5.86
N GLY A 656 -5.76 -56.49 6.39
CA GLY A 656 -6.23 -56.63 7.78
C GLY A 656 -6.73 -55.37 8.55
N SER A 657 -8.01 -54.99 8.41
CA SER A 657 -8.80 -54.18 9.37
C SER A 657 -9.81 -55.10 10.13
N PRO A 658 -10.63 -54.75 11.17
CA PRO A 658 -11.31 -53.45 11.43
C PRO A 658 -11.75 -53.03 12.89
N ARG A 659 -12.24 -51.78 13.06
CA ARG A 659 -13.19 -51.24 14.12
C ARG A 659 -12.71 -51.24 15.59
N THR A 660 -13.25 -50.50 16.58
CA THR A 660 -14.47 -49.64 16.82
C THR A 660 -14.07 -48.30 17.50
N ALA A 661 -14.66 -47.11 17.31
CA ALA A 661 -16.06 -46.63 17.38
C ALA A 661 -16.65 -46.41 18.80
N THR A 662 -16.87 -45.14 19.18
CA THR A 662 -17.79 -44.63 20.25
C THR A 662 -18.13 -43.15 20.01
N GLU A 663 -19.23 -42.64 20.58
CA GLU A 663 -19.91 -41.38 20.19
C GLU A 663 -19.95 -40.29 21.29
N GLY A 664 -20.27 -39.05 20.90
CA GLY A 664 -20.87 -38.01 21.77
C GLY A 664 -20.01 -36.74 22.00
N THR A 665 -20.57 -35.52 22.04
CA THR A 665 -21.97 -35.06 21.83
C THR A 665 -21.98 -33.58 21.44
N GLN A 666 -22.98 -33.09 20.70
CA GLN A 666 -23.21 -31.65 20.47
C GLN A 666 -23.57 -30.88 21.76
N ALA A 667 -23.26 -29.59 21.77
CA ALA A 667 -23.99 -28.56 22.52
C ALA A 667 -23.89 -27.22 21.75
N ASP A 668 -25.03 -26.62 21.40
CA ASP A 668 -25.09 -25.36 20.67
C ASP A 668 -24.91 -24.15 21.61
N GLY A 669 -24.41 -23.02 21.09
CA GLY A 669 -24.11 -21.82 21.89
C GLY A 669 -23.88 -20.55 21.08
N GLU A 670 -24.92 -20.01 20.43
CA GLU A 670 -24.85 -18.70 19.78
C GLU A 670 -24.68 -17.55 20.80
N SER A 671 -23.63 -16.74 20.66
CA SER A 671 -23.59 -15.39 21.21
C SER A 671 -22.68 -14.48 20.38
N GLY A 672 -23.22 -13.93 19.30
CA GLY A 672 -22.50 -12.95 18.48
C GLY A 672 -22.24 -11.65 19.23
N VAL A 673 -21.00 -11.16 19.19
CA VAL A 673 -20.60 -9.82 19.63
C VAL A 673 -20.23 -9.03 18.39
N SER A 674 -20.87 -7.88 18.18
CA SER A 674 -20.57 -7.02 17.04
C SER A 674 -19.28 -6.23 17.31
N ALA A 675 -18.23 -6.50 16.53
CA ALA A 675 -17.10 -5.59 16.41
C ALA A 675 -17.61 -4.20 15.95
N GLY A 676 -17.19 -3.15 16.65
CA GLY A 676 -17.55 -1.78 16.29
C GLY A 676 -16.48 -1.17 15.41
N THR A 677 -16.82 -0.82 14.17
CA THR A 677 -15.91 -0.14 13.24
C THR A 677 -15.58 1.27 13.77
N SER A 678 -14.36 1.47 14.26
CA SER A 678 -13.78 2.79 14.50
C SER A 678 -13.61 3.53 13.16
N SER A 679 -13.79 4.85 13.17
CA SER A 679 -13.86 5.67 11.95
C SER A 679 -12.89 6.86 12.00
N ASP A 680 -11.65 6.61 12.42
CA ASP A 680 -10.58 7.63 12.59
C ASP A 680 -9.24 7.16 11.98
N SER A 681 -9.26 6.11 11.15
CA SER A 681 -8.07 5.51 10.52
C SER A 681 -7.39 6.46 9.53
N GLY A 682 -6.06 6.54 9.57
CA GLY A 682 -5.25 7.37 8.67
C GLY A 682 -5.27 6.91 7.19
N PRO A 683 -5.00 7.81 6.24
CA PRO A 683 -5.17 7.56 4.79
C PRO A 683 -4.26 6.49 4.19
N GLY A 684 -3.17 6.07 4.88
CA GLY A 684 -2.35 4.92 4.49
C GLY A 684 -3.10 3.59 4.50
N PHE A 685 -4.29 3.53 5.11
CA PHE A 685 -5.23 2.43 4.86
C PHE A 685 -5.60 2.29 3.38
N GLY A 686 -5.66 3.40 2.61
CA GLY A 686 -6.33 3.43 1.30
C GLY A 686 -5.80 2.46 0.25
N VAL A 687 -4.48 2.22 0.24
CA VAL A 687 -3.78 1.42 -0.78
C VAL A 687 -4.32 0.00 -0.85
N LEU A 688 -4.38 -0.70 0.30
CA LEU A 688 -4.87 -2.08 0.38
C LEU A 688 -6.21 -2.22 1.14
N ALA A 689 -6.76 -1.17 1.76
CA ALA A 689 -8.20 -1.16 2.10
C ALA A 689 -9.09 -1.01 0.86
N ALA A 690 -8.56 -0.48 -0.26
CA ALA A 690 -9.20 -0.63 -1.57
C ALA A 690 -9.32 -2.12 -1.97
N LEU A 691 -8.39 -2.97 -1.51
CA LEU A 691 -8.37 -4.42 -1.69
C LEU A 691 -9.30 -5.20 -0.72
N SER A 692 -10.04 -4.51 0.15
CA SER A 692 -11.12 -5.08 0.99
C SER A 692 -12.46 -5.28 0.24
N GLY A 693 -12.43 -5.32 -1.09
CA GLY A 693 -13.61 -5.10 -1.94
C GLY A 693 -14.67 -6.21 -2.01
N LEU A 694 -14.40 -7.43 -1.52
CA LEU A 694 -15.33 -8.57 -1.72
C LEU A 694 -15.20 -9.71 -0.70
N THR A 695 -16.34 -10.08 -0.11
CA THR A 695 -16.53 -11.35 0.63
C THR A 695 -16.48 -12.51 -0.36
N ILE A 696 -15.50 -13.43 -0.25
CA ILE A 696 -15.47 -14.63 -1.09
C ILE A 696 -16.51 -15.65 -0.60
N GLY A 697 -17.75 -15.48 -1.07
CA GLY A 697 -18.83 -16.44 -0.83
C GLY A 697 -18.58 -17.75 -1.56
N ALA A 698 -17.96 -18.72 -0.87
CA ALA A 698 -17.45 -20.00 -1.40
C ALA A 698 -18.48 -20.79 -2.25
N ALA A 699 -18.50 -20.51 -3.55
CA ALA A 699 -19.40 -21.10 -4.53
C ALA A 699 -18.94 -22.49 -4.96
N ARG A 700 -19.15 -23.49 -4.08
CA ARG A 700 -18.79 -24.92 -4.32
C ARG A 700 -19.29 -25.43 -5.67
N LEU A 701 -18.40 -25.44 -6.66
CA LEU A 701 -18.60 -26.13 -7.94
C LEU A 701 -18.45 -27.65 -7.74
N LEU A 702 -19.50 -28.27 -7.20
CA LEU A 702 -19.63 -29.72 -7.18
C LEU A 702 -19.74 -30.25 -8.62
N SER A 703 -18.62 -30.69 -9.17
CA SER A 703 -18.53 -31.35 -10.48
C SER A 703 -19.23 -32.72 -10.44
N GLY A 704 -20.53 -32.70 -10.74
CA GLY A 704 -21.34 -33.90 -10.84
C GLY A 704 -20.86 -34.81 -11.98
N ARG A 705 -20.17 -35.90 -11.64
CA ARG A 705 -20.06 -37.06 -12.52
C ARG A 705 -21.44 -37.70 -12.67
N GLU A 706 -21.97 -37.71 -13.88
CA GLU A 706 -22.97 -38.69 -14.29
C GLU A 706 -22.27 -39.97 -14.81
N GLU A 707 -22.95 -41.11 -14.62
CA GLU A 707 -22.52 -42.52 -14.84
C GLU A 707 -21.44 -43.09 -13.89
#